data_AF-A0AAW3MHG1-F1
#
_entry.id   AF-A0AAW3MHG1-F1
#
_cell.length_a   1.000
_cell.length_b   1.000
_cell.length_c   1.000
_cell.angle_alpha   90.00
_cell.angle_beta   90.00
_cell.angle_gamma   90.00
#
_symmetry.space_group_name_H-M   'P 1'
#
loop_
_entity.id
_entity.type
_entity.pdbx_description
1 polymer ?
#
loop_
_entity_poly.entity_id
_entity_poly.type
_entity_poly.pdbx_seq_one_letter_code
_entity_poly.pdbx_strand_id
1 'polypeptide(L)'
;MNRDLAEHAILNAATAEASVPADAVAPRQAAPREAASVRHPARPLRVAIVHDWLVTYAGAERVLEQLIACFPDADLFSLVDFLDDRAFVRGKPVTTSFIQKLPFARTKYRSYLPLMPLAIEQLDVSGYDLVISSSHAVAKGVLTGPDQVHISYVHSPIRYAWDLQHQYLEQSNLTHGPKSLLARMILHYIRNWDTRTANAVDGFVANSAFIARRIRKVYQRDAAVIFPPVDVDAFSLNAAKEDFYLTASRMVPYKKIDLIVEAFAKMPDRKLVVIGDGPEMQKVRAKAGPNVEIMGYQPFAVLHDRMRRAKAFVFAAEEDFGISVVEAQACGTPVIAYGKGGALETVLDPQSGARPTGLFFDEQTARAIVSAVDDFERAPQRFTPQACRANAERFSADTFRRRFLDYVEAALPGATAQQGAGVAQMSAPPPAARGPATLVLDQSGVLGGAELSLLEIMKHMRANADVLLFADGPFRAALDEIGARVDVVEQGALAGVRKQGGVSAGAVTQLLRLVRDVARRARRAEVIYANTQRAMVVAALAGRLARKPVVWHLRDIVSDDHFGRKQLLAIKVCARLGVTRVIANSDASAQAFRALTGFTPQHVDVVFNGISAEPFDALAGVSQAALRARFGLPEHAWLVGSFSRLARWKGQHLLLEAAAGHPDMHVVLVGAPLFGEDDYAAQLHETVARHGMDDRVHFLGFQRDVAACMKAVDVVAHTSITPEPFGRVIVEGMLAKRPVVAARAGGVVEIIEHDDNGLLCEPGDARALGDALAALQSDRALRERLVASGYVTALRRFGTKTYVERVEKILADTARAAKK
;
A
#
# COMPACT_ATOMS: atom_id res chain seq x y z
N MET A 1 -11.25 -58.19 24.73
CA MET A 1 -10.97 -59.61 24.51
C MET A 1 -11.42 -59.96 23.09
N ASN A 2 -10.43 -59.99 22.18
CA ASN A 2 -10.31 -60.76 20.93
C ASN A 2 -11.45 -60.93 19.90
N ARG A 3 -10.95 -60.90 18.63
CA ARG A 3 -11.34 -61.55 17.37
C ARG A 3 -12.27 -60.74 16.45
N ASP A 4 -11.81 -60.22 15.30
CA ASP A 4 -11.09 -60.78 14.13
C ASP A 4 -11.90 -61.76 13.27
N LEU A 5 -11.61 -61.65 11.96
CA LEU A 5 -11.91 -62.53 10.82
C LEU A 5 -13.24 -62.23 10.11
N ALA A 6 -13.39 -62.22 8.79
CA ALA A 6 -12.57 -62.46 7.59
C ALA A 6 -13.63 -62.52 6.45
N GLU A 7 -13.54 -61.76 5.36
CA GLU A 7 -13.01 -62.20 4.06
C GLU A 7 -13.58 -63.52 3.52
N HIS A 8 -14.25 -63.45 2.35
CA HIS A 8 -14.04 -64.25 1.12
C HIS A 8 -15.31 -64.13 0.24
N ALA A 9 -15.32 -63.60 -0.99
CA ALA A 9 -14.54 -63.84 -2.21
C ALA A 9 -15.28 -64.75 -3.23
N ILE A 10 -15.59 -64.15 -4.38
CA ILE A 10 -15.40 -64.67 -5.75
C ILE A 10 -16.34 -65.79 -6.25
N LEU A 11 -16.98 -65.55 -7.42
CA LEU A 11 -17.05 -66.41 -8.64
C LEU A 11 -18.26 -65.96 -9.50
N ASN A 12 -18.07 -65.17 -10.56
CA ASN A 12 -17.68 -65.53 -11.94
C ASN A 12 -18.84 -65.98 -12.85
N ALA A 13 -19.07 -65.18 -13.90
CA ALA A 13 -19.38 -65.59 -15.28
C ALA A 13 -18.96 -64.41 -16.18
N ALA A 14 -17.82 -64.44 -16.90
CA ALA A 14 -17.54 -65.16 -18.15
C ALA A 14 -18.60 -64.91 -19.24
N THR A 15 -18.33 -64.52 -20.49
CA THR A 15 -17.15 -64.11 -21.28
C THR A 15 -17.70 -63.72 -22.65
N ALA A 16 -17.22 -62.65 -23.30
CA ALA A 16 -17.21 -62.53 -24.76
C ALA A 16 -16.19 -61.47 -25.19
N GLU A 17 -15.20 -61.90 -25.97
CA GLU A 17 -14.15 -61.10 -26.58
C GLU A 17 -14.68 -60.28 -27.76
N ALA A 18 -14.20 -59.04 -27.91
CA ALA A 18 -13.68 -58.48 -29.17
C ALA A 18 -13.29 -57.00 -28.98
N SER A 19 -12.13 -56.65 -29.52
CA SER A 19 -11.49 -55.34 -29.58
C SER A 19 -12.34 -54.19 -30.15
N VAL A 20 -12.36 -53.03 -29.49
CA VAL A 20 -12.76 -51.71 -30.04
C VAL A 20 -11.92 -50.58 -29.38
N PRO A 21 -11.58 -49.49 -30.10
CA PRO A 21 -10.46 -48.59 -29.83
C PRO A 21 -10.78 -47.40 -28.91
N ALA A 22 -9.72 -46.63 -28.64
CA ALA A 22 -9.74 -45.33 -27.99
C ALA A 22 -10.76 -44.37 -28.60
N ASP A 23 -11.68 -43.90 -27.74
CA ASP A 23 -12.10 -42.51 -27.73
C ASP A 23 -12.48 -42.11 -26.31
N ALA A 24 -11.80 -41.08 -25.83
CA ALA A 24 -11.96 -40.50 -24.52
C ALA A 24 -13.35 -39.83 -24.44
N VAL A 25 -14.28 -40.46 -23.74
CA VAL A 25 -15.52 -39.83 -23.31
C VAL A 25 -15.15 -38.74 -22.29
N ALA A 26 -15.28 -37.49 -22.73
CA ALA A 26 -15.12 -36.29 -21.94
C ALA A 26 -15.92 -36.35 -20.63
N PRO A 27 -15.44 -35.74 -19.53
CA PRO A 27 -16.21 -35.65 -18.30
C PRO A 27 -17.50 -34.87 -18.57
N ARG A 28 -18.65 -35.51 -18.30
CA ARG A 28 -19.97 -34.87 -18.35
C ARG A 28 -19.95 -33.60 -17.48
N GLN A 29 -20.04 -32.44 -18.13
CA GLN A 29 -20.44 -31.20 -17.48
C GLN A 29 -21.85 -31.42 -16.94
N ALA A 30 -22.02 -31.28 -15.62
CA ALA A 30 -23.34 -31.22 -15.03
C ALA A 30 -24.05 -29.96 -15.55
N ALA A 31 -25.22 -30.14 -16.17
CA ALA A 31 -26.02 -29.04 -16.66
C ALA A 31 -26.43 -28.11 -15.49
N PRO A 32 -26.44 -26.78 -15.68
CA PRO A 32 -26.96 -25.86 -14.68
C PRO A 32 -28.44 -26.13 -14.45
N ARG A 33 -28.88 -26.16 -13.19
CA ARG A 33 -30.31 -26.14 -12.87
C ARG A 33 -30.89 -24.82 -13.37
N GLU A 34 -31.85 -24.88 -14.29
CA GLU A 34 -32.64 -23.73 -14.70
C GLU A 34 -33.38 -23.15 -13.49
N ALA A 35 -32.90 -22.01 -12.98
CA ALA A 35 -33.64 -21.18 -12.06
C ALA A 35 -34.72 -20.42 -12.86
N ALA A 36 -35.98 -20.66 -12.49
CA ALA A 36 -37.14 -20.07 -13.13
C ALA A 36 -37.06 -18.52 -13.13
N SER A 37 -37.11 -17.93 -14.32
CA SER A 37 -37.05 -16.48 -14.53
C SER A 37 -38.34 -15.80 -14.06
N VAL A 38 -38.35 -15.27 -12.84
CA VAL A 38 -39.29 -14.22 -12.44
C VAL A 38 -38.60 -12.88 -12.65
N ARG A 39 -38.93 -12.20 -13.75
CA ARG A 39 -38.48 -10.82 -14.00
C ARG A 39 -39.16 -9.88 -13.01
N HIS A 40 -38.47 -9.54 -11.93
CA HIS A 40 -38.75 -8.36 -11.12
C HIS A 40 -37.88 -7.18 -11.60
N PRO A 41 -38.38 -5.93 -11.51
CA PRO A 41 -37.64 -4.76 -11.93
C PRO A 41 -36.29 -4.68 -11.19
N ALA A 42 -35.21 -4.49 -11.95
CA ALA A 42 -33.83 -4.69 -11.50
C ALA A 42 -33.45 -3.79 -10.32
N ARG A 43 -33.58 -4.33 -9.10
CA ARG A 43 -32.91 -3.79 -7.92
C ARG A 43 -31.39 -4.03 -8.10
N PRO A 44 -30.52 -3.06 -7.76
CA PRO A 44 -29.08 -3.25 -7.86
C PRO A 44 -28.63 -4.42 -6.97
N LEU A 45 -27.77 -5.28 -7.52
CA LEU A 45 -27.19 -6.43 -6.85
C LEU A 45 -26.50 -5.99 -5.55
N ARG A 46 -26.90 -6.57 -4.42
CA ARG A 46 -26.24 -6.33 -3.13
C ARG A 46 -25.24 -7.42 -2.84
N VAL A 47 -23.99 -7.02 -2.59
CA VAL A 47 -22.87 -7.93 -2.34
C VAL A 47 -22.41 -7.82 -0.89
N ALA A 48 -22.22 -8.96 -0.21
CA ALA A 48 -21.54 -9.03 1.07
C ALA A 48 -20.20 -9.75 0.92
N ILE A 49 -19.14 -9.17 1.46
CA ILE A 49 -17.84 -9.84 1.60
C ILE A 49 -17.65 -10.21 3.07
N VAL A 50 -17.46 -11.50 3.34
CA VAL A 50 -17.21 -12.03 4.70
C VAL A 50 -15.75 -12.46 4.79
N HIS A 51 -15.01 -11.86 5.70
CA HIS A 51 -13.60 -12.17 5.95
C HIS A 51 -13.43 -12.78 7.35
N ASP A 52 -12.41 -13.60 7.56
CA ASP A 52 -12.25 -14.32 8.84
C ASP A 52 -12.01 -13.39 10.02
N TRP A 53 -10.98 -12.56 9.93
CA TRP A 53 -10.67 -11.55 10.93
C TRP A 53 -9.77 -10.49 10.32
N LEU A 54 -9.91 -9.27 10.78
CA LEU A 54 -9.14 -8.12 10.33
C LEU A 54 -8.22 -7.68 11.46
N VAL A 55 -6.98 -8.19 11.47
CA VAL A 55 -6.00 -7.92 12.54
C VAL A 55 -4.62 -7.51 12.04
N THR A 56 -4.27 -7.90 10.82
CA THR A 56 -3.00 -7.57 10.17
C THR A 56 -3.18 -7.66 8.67
N TYR A 57 -2.36 -6.95 7.90
CA TYR A 57 -2.37 -7.08 6.43
C TYR A 57 -1.37 -8.16 6.00
N ALA A 58 -1.86 -9.27 5.48
CA ALA A 58 -1.09 -10.39 4.96
C ALA A 58 -1.70 -10.94 3.65
N GLY A 59 -1.42 -12.20 3.30
CA GLY A 59 -1.82 -12.78 2.02
C GLY A 59 -3.32 -12.87 1.80
N ALA A 60 -4.09 -13.17 2.86
CA ALA A 60 -5.55 -13.23 2.76
C ALA A 60 -6.16 -11.83 2.56
N GLU A 61 -5.55 -10.82 3.18
CA GLU A 61 -5.97 -9.43 3.10
C GLU A 61 -5.60 -8.80 1.75
N ARG A 62 -4.51 -9.23 1.11
CA ARG A 62 -4.22 -8.90 -0.30
C ARG A 62 -5.30 -9.40 -1.26
N VAL A 63 -5.85 -10.59 -1.01
CA VAL A 63 -7.00 -11.10 -1.77
C VAL A 63 -8.24 -10.28 -1.46
N LEU A 64 -8.53 -10.01 -0.18
CA LEU A 64 -9.67 -9.17 0.24
C LEU A 64 -9.66 -7.80 -0.43
N GLU A 65 -8.50 -7.15 -0.50
CA GLU A 65 -8.32 -5.88 -1.21
C GLU A 65 -8.77 -5.95 -2.67
N GLN A 66 -8.40 -7.03 -3.37
CA GLN A 66 -8.79 -7.22 -4.77
C GLN A 66 -10.26 -7.65 -4.91
N LEU A 67 -10.83 -8.37 -3.95
CA LEU A 67 -12.27 -8.65 -3.90
C LEU A 67 -13.08 -7.37 -3.76
N ILE A 68 -12.65 -6.45 -2.88
CA ILE A 68 -13.24 -5.11 -2.73
C ILE A 68 -13.03 -4.28 -4.00
N ALA A 69 -11.89 -4.44 -4.70
CA ALA A 69 -11.69 -3.79 -5.99
C ALA A 69 -12.65 -4.31 -7.07
N CYS A 70 -13.02 -5.59 -7.05
CA CYS A 70 -14.04 -6.16 -7.93
C CYS A 70 -15.45 -5.70 -7.56
N PHE A 71 -15.74 -5.53 -6.26
CA PHE A 71 -17.06 -5.13 -5.75
C PHE A 71 -16.96 -3.93 -4.79
N PRO A 72 -16.76 -2.70 -5.32
CA PRO A 72 -16.53 -1.52 -4.50
C PRO A 72 -17.69 -1.15 -3.58
N ASP A 73 -18.91 -1.56 -3.90
CA ASP A 73 -20.12 -1.28 -3.13
C ASP A 73 -20.47 -2.40 -2.13
N ALA A 74 -19.67 -3.47 -2.05
CA ALA A 74 -19.95 -4.58 -1.15
C ALA A 74 -19.86 -4.17 0.33
N ASP A 75 -20.78 -4.65 1.15
CA ASP A 75 -20.73 -4.51 2.60
C ASP A 75 -19.75 -5.54 3.18
N LEU A 76 -18.94 -5.13 4.16
CA LEU A 76 -17.85 -5.95 4.68
C LEU A 76 -18.18 -6.50 6.07
N PHE A 77 -17.96 -7.79 6.25
CA PHE A 77 -18.23 -8.53 7.47
C PHE A 77 -16.97 -9.24 7.95
N SER A 78 -16.79 -9.35 9.27
CA SER A 78 -15.64 -10.03 9.87
C SER A 78 -15.98 -10.60 11.25
N LEU A 79 -15.26 -11.63 11.75
CA LEU A 79 -15.44 -12.00 13.16
C LEU A 79 -15.04 -10.86 14.10
N VAL A 80 -13.86 -10.29 13.83
CA VAL A 80 -13.26 -9.20 14.60
C VAL A 80 -12.57 -8.24 13.65
N ASP A 81 -12.51 -6.97 14.05
CA ASP A 81 -11.80 -5.91 13.37
C ASP A 81 -10.99 -5.11 14.41
N PHE A 82 -9.67 -5.30 14.33
CA PHE A 82 -8.66 -4.60 15.12
C PHE A 82 -7.58 -4.00 14.19
N LEU A 83 -7.88 -3.81 12.90
CA LEU A 83 -6.97 -3.18 11.96
C LEU A 83 -6.87 -1.68 12.22
N ASP A 84 -5.64 -1.23 12.42
CA ASP A 84 -5.36 0.20 12.52
C ASP A 84 -5.28 0.87 11.12
N ASP A 85 -4.72 0.19 10.11
CA ASP A 85 -4.69 0.66 8.70
C ASP A 85 -5.86 0.05 7.88
N ARG A 86 -6.86 0.88 7.56
CA ARG A 86 -8.08 0.49 6.82
C ARG A 86 -8.00 0.72 5.30
N ALA A 87 -6.84 1.05 4.77
CA ALA A 87 -6.81 1.56 3.41
C ALA A 87 -7.01 0.50 2.32
N PHE A 88 -6.52 -0.71 2.54
CA PHE A 88 -6.74 -1.82 1.61
C PHE A 88 -8.20 -2.29 1.60
N VAL A 89 -8.97 -1.96 2.66
CA VAL A 89 -10.43 -2.12 2.68
C VAL A 89 -11.18 -0.84 2.28
N ARG A 90 -10.48 0.16 1.71
CA ARG A 90 -11.03 1.44 1.23
C ARG A 90 -11.86 2.19 2.28
N GLY A 91 -11.47 2.07 3.55
CA GLY A 91 -12.16 2.73 4.66
C GLY A 91 -13.56 2.18 4.96
N LYS A 92 -13.97 1.06 4.35
CA LYS A 92 -15.30 0.46 4.55
C LYS A 92 -15.55 0.13 6.01
N PRO A 93 -16.76 0.43 6.54
CA PRO A 93 -17.16 -0.08 7.85
C PRO A 93 -17.22 -1.61 7.79
N VAL A 94 -16.86 -2.25 8.90
CA VAL A 94 -16.89 -3.70 9.03
C VAL A 94 -17.92 -4.07 10.08
N THR A 95 -18.91 -4.86 9.69
CA THR A 95 -19.85 -5.46 10.64
C THR A 95 -19.17 -6.65 11.32
N THR A 96 -18.96 -6.55 12.63
CA THR A 96 -18.25 -7.57 13.42
C THR A 96 -19.18 -8.44 14.25
N SER A 97 -18.73 -9.65 14.59
CA SER A 97 -19.46 -10.55 15.50
C SER A 97 -19.44 -10.09 16.96
N PHE A 98 -20.16 -10.79 17.84
CA PHE A 98 -20.12 -10.54 19.29
C PHE A 98 -18.72 -10.75 19.90
N ILE A 99 -17.83 -11.52 19.26
CA ILE A 99 -16.47 -11.76 19.75
C ILE A 99 -15.69 -10.44 19.84
N GLN A 100 -15.97 -9.47 18.98
CA GLN A 100 -15.36 -8.13 19.01
C GLN A 100 -15.43 -7.48 20.39
N LYS A 101 -16.52 -7.72 21.12
CA LYS A 101 -16.84 -7.09 22.42
C LYS A 101 -16.40 -7.93 23.62
N LEU A 102 -15.85 -9.12 23.42
CA LEU A 102 -15.42 -9.98 24.53
C LEU A 102 -14.11 -9.47 25.16
N PRO A 103 -13.90 -9.69 26.47
CA PRO A 103 -12.68 -9.27 27.15
C PRO A 103 -11.41 -9.79 26.46
N PHE A 104 -10.38 -8.97 26.31
CA PHE A 104 -9.12 -9.37 25.66
C PHE A 104 -9.23 -9.80 24.19
N ALA A 105 -10.34 -9.56 23.49
CA ALA A 105 -10.48 -9.95 22.08
C ALA A 105 -9.34 -9.42 21.20
N ARG A 106 -8.89 -8.16 21.42
CA ARG A 106 -7.77 -7.56 20.66
C ARG A 106 -6.47 -8.36 20.75
N THR A 107 -6.18 -8.97 21.90
CA THR A 107 -4.92 -9.70 22.14
C THR A 107 -5.08 -11.22 22.06
N LYS A 108 -6.29 -11.75 22.29
CA LYS A 108 -6.57 -13.18 22.45
C LYS A 108 -7.76 -13.68 21.63
N TYR A 109 -8.17 -13.01 20.55
CA TYR A 109 -9.31 -13.45 19.72
C TYR A 109 -9.23 -14.94 19.31
N ARG A 110 -8.03 -15.46 19.03
CA ARG A 110 -7.81 -16.89 18.68
C ARG A 110 -8.20 -17.86 19.80
N SER A 111 -8.15 -17.43 21.06
CA SER A 111 -8.61 -18.24 22.19
C SER A 111 -10.13 -18.42 22.20
N TYR A 112 -10.88 -17.60 21.46
CA TYR A 112 -12.32 -17.76 21.25
C TYR A 112 -12.68 -18.73 20.13
N LEU A 113 -11.74 -19.54 19.63
CA LEU A 113 -11.99 -20.57 18.62
C LEU A 113 -13.28 -21.39 18.86
N PRO A 114 -13.62 -21.85 20.08
CA PRO A 114 -14.86 -22.58 20.32
C PRO A 114 -16.14 -21.79 20.02
N LEU A 115 -16.09 -20.45 20.11
CA LEU A 115 -17.21 -19.55 19.88
C LEU A 115 -17.29 -19.05 18.43
N MET A 116 -16.21 -19.18 17.65
CA MET A 116 -16.15 -18.67 16.27
C MET A 116 -17.23 -19.24 15.35
N PRO A 117 -17.59 -20.54 15.40
CA PRO A 117 -18.73 -21.09 14.64
C PRO A 117 -20.05 -20.34 14.91
N LEU A 118 -20.38 -20.14 16.18
CA LEU A 118 -21.59 -19.41 16.57
C LEU A 118 -21.52 -17.95 16.14
N ALA A 119 -20.34 -17.33 16.25
CA ALA A 119 -20.12 -15.93 15.93
C ALA A 119 -20.25 -15.62 14.44
N ILE A 120 -19.76 -16.50 13.57
CA ILE A 120 -19.89 -16.31 12.12
C ILE A 120 -21.32 -16.59 11.63
N GLU A 121 -21.99 -17.58 12.21
CA GLU A 121 -23.38 -17.93 11.87
C GLU A 121 -24.38 -16.82 12.28
N GLN A 122 -24.02 -15.93 13.21
CA GLN A 122 -24.84 -14.80 13.64
C GLN A 122 -24.68 -13.52 12.79
N LEU A 123 -23.76 -13.49 11.82
CA LEU A 123 -23.64 -12.34 10.92
C LEU A 123 -24.82 -12.34 9.94
N ASP A 124 -25.67 -11.32 10.03
CA ASP A 124 -26.85 -11.20 9.17
C ASP A 124 -26.45 -10.73 7.77
N VAL A 125 -26.45 -11.69 6.83
CA VAL A 125 -26.26 -11.46 5.40
C VAL A 125 -27.53 -11.77 4.60
N SER A 126 -28.71 -11.86 5.24
CA SER A 126 -29.96 -12.21 4.55
C SER A 126 -30.38 -11.20 3.47
N GLY A 127 -29.94 -9.94 3.59
CA GLY A 127 -30.28 -8.84 2.68
C GLY A 127 -29.41 -8.70 1.43
N TYR A 128 -28.59 -9.70 1.10
CA TYR A 128 -27.62 -9.68 -0.02
C TYR A 128 -27.91 -10.77 -1.03
N ASP A 129 -27.67 -10.51 -2.31
CA ASP A 129 -27.89 -11.49 -3.39
C ASP A 129 -26.65 -12.37 -3.60
N LEU A 130 -25.46 -11.76 -3.45
CA LEU A 130 -24.17 -12.44 -3.56
C LEU A 130 -23.38 -12.32 -2.26
N VAL A 131 -22.95 -13.46 -1.72
CA VAL A 131 -22.08 -13.55 -0.56
C VAL A 131 -20.73 -14.12 -0.99
N ILE A 132 -19.66 -13.37 -0.75
CA ILE A 132 -18.28 -13.78 -1.04
C ILE A 132 -17.56 -13.99 0.30
N SER A 133 -17.19 -15.23 0.63
CA SER A 133 -16.34 -15.49 1.80
C SER A 133 -14.88 -15.62 1.41
N SER A 134 -13.99 -14.88 2.06
CA SER A 134 -12.54 -15.05 1.98
C SER A 134 -12.08 -15.79 3.23
N SER A 135 -11.83 -17.10 3.12
CA SER A 135 -11.71 -17.98 4.27
C SER A 135 -10.40 -18.77 4.36
N HIS A 136 -9.73 -18.68 5.50
CA HIS A 136 -8.68 -19.59 6.01
C HIS A 136 -9.08 -20.25 7.34
N ALA A 137 -10.26 -19.91 7.88
CA ALA A 137 -10.80 -20.48 9.11
C ALA A 137 -12.33 -20.70 9.06
N VAL A 138 -13.13 -19.68 9.34
CA VAL A 138 -14.57 -19.80 9.61
C VAL A 138 -15.47 -18.97 8.69
N ALA A 139 -14.98 -17.98 7.94
CA ALA A 139 -15.80 -17.10 7.09
C ALA A 139 -16.69 -17.86 6.09
N LYS A 140 -16.25 -19.03 5.63
CA LYS A 140 -17.04 -19.97 4.82
C LYS A 140 -18.34 -20.42 5.50
N GLY A 141 -18.41 -20.38 6.82
CA GLY A 141 -19.55 -20.87 7.59
C GLY A 141 -20.64 -19.84 7.89
N VAL A 142 -20.61 -18.67 7.25
CA VAL A 142 -21.74 -17.73 7.29
C VAL A 142 -23.01 -18.40 6.74
N LEU A 143 -24.17 -18.10 7.32
CA LEU A 143 -25.44 -18.68 6.89
C LEU A 143 -26.02 -17.89 5.72
N THR A 144 -26.37 -18.60 4.66
CA THR A 144 -27.03 -18.07 3.45
C THR A 144 -28.37 -18.76 3.22
N GLY A 145 -29.30 -18.04 2.60
CA GLY A 145 -30.62 -18.52 2.19
C GLY A 145 -30.61 -19.13 0.79
N PRO A 146 -31.73 -19.77 0.38
CA PRO A 146 -31.84 -20.49 -0.89
C PRO A 146 -31.79 -19.59 -2.14
N ASP A 147 -32.08 -18.29 -1.98
CA ASP A 147 -32.08 -17.31 -3.08
C ASP A 147 -30.76 -16.52 -3.18
N GLN A 148 -29.76 -16.88 -2.37
CA GLN A 148 -28.45 -16.23 -2.35
C GLN A 148 -27.40 -17.12 -3.01
N VAL A 149 -26.42 -16.52 -3.69
CA VAL A 149 -25.25 -17.25 -4.18
C VAL A 149 -24.08 -17.05 -3.23
N HIS A 150 -23.51 -18.15 -2.73
CA HIS A 150 -22.33 -18.15 -1.86
C HIS A 150 -21.09 -18.66 -2.57
N ILE A 151 -20.13 -17.76 -2.80
CA ILE A 151 -18.80 -18.11 -3.33
C ILE A 151 -17.78 -18.03 -2.20
N SER A 152 -17.04 -19.11 -1.98
CA SER A 152 -15.97 -19.17 -0.97
C SER A 152 -14.60 -19.24 -1.62
N TYR A 153 -13.84 -18.14 -1.51
CA TYR A 153 -12.41 -18.11 -1.80
C TYR A 153 -11.65 -18.68 -0.59
N VAL A 154 -11.23 -19.94 -0.70
CA VAL A 154 -10.57 -20.68 0.36
C VAL A 154 -9.06 -20.59 0.19
N HIS A 155 -8.41 -19.95 1.16
CA HIS A 155 -6.94 -19.88 1.25
C HIS A 155 -6.35 -21.22 1.71
N SER A 156 -7.05 -21.89 2.62
CA SER A 156 -6.72 -23.22 3.13
C SER A 156 -7.92 -23.71 3.96
N PRO A 157 -8.30 -25.01 3.89
CA PRO A 157 -9.09 -25.62 4.96
C PRO A 157 -8.39 -25.43 6.32
N ILE A 158 -9.14 -25.51 7.43
CA ILE A 158 -8.64 -25.18 8.77
C ILE A 158 -7.47 -26.10 9.20
N ARG A 159 -6.23 -25.70 8.91
CA ARG A 159 -5.06 -26.59 8.97
C ARG A 159 -4.85 -27.26 10.33
N TYR A 160 -5.04 -26.51 11.42
CA TYR A 160 -4.88 -27.02 12.79
C TYR A 160 -6.02 -27.96 13.23
N ALA A 161 -7.17 -27.91 12.55
CA ALA A 161 -8.24 -28.88 12.77
C ALA A 161 -8.01 -30.17 11.96
N TRP A 162 -7.24 -30.11 10.88
CA TRP A 162 -7.05 -31.22 9.93
C TRP A 162 -5.59 -31.70 9.86
N ASP A 163 -4.88 -31.36 8.79
CA ASP A 163 -3.61 -31.96 8.36
C ASP A 163 -2.43 -31.60 9.26
N LEU A 164 -2.48 -30.46 9.97
CA LEU A 164 -1.40 -30.00 10.85
C LEU A 164 -1.73 -30.11 12.33
N GLN A 165 -2.82 -30.81 12.70
CA GLN A 165 -3.28 -30.90 14.09
C GLN A 165 -2.16 -31.32 15.06
N HIS A 166 -1.46 -32.42 14.75
CA HIS A 166 -0.41 -32.95 15.62
C HIS A 166 0.74 -31.97 15.80
N GLN A 167 1.18 -31.34 14.70
CA GLN A 167 2.24 -30.33 14.73
C GLN A 167 1.86 -29.10 15.57
N TYR A 168 0.61 -28.63 15.48
CA TYR A 168 0.13 -27.50 16.28
C TYR A 168 0.01 -27.84 17.78
N LEU A 169 -0.44 -29.05 18.10
CA LEU A 169 -0.52 -29.53 19.49
C LEU A 169 0.87 -29.66 20.11
N GLU A 170 1.85 -30.18 19.37
CA GLU A 170 3.26 -30.23 19.80
C GLU A 170 3.83 -28.84 20.06
N GLN A 171 3.68 -27.91 19.11
CA GLN A 171 4.19 -26.54 19.23
C GLN A 171 3.54 -25.77 20.39
N SER A 172 2.32 -26.14 20.77
CA SER A 172 1.58 -25.52 21.88
C SER A 172 1.80 -26.22 23.22
N ASN A 173 2.65 -27.25 23.28
CA ASN A 173 2.82 -28.13 24.44
C ASN A 173 1.50 -28.75 24.95
N LEU A 174 0.59 -29.07 24.01
CA LEU A 174 -0.73 -29.66 24.23
C LEU A 174 -0.79 -31.11 23.75
N THR A 175 0.28 -31.87 23.94
CA THR A 175 0.35 -33.28 23.50
C THR A 175 -0.31 -34.23 24.50
N HIS A 176 -0.15 -33.98 25.81
CA HIS A 176 -0.67 -34.83 26.89
C HIS A 176 -1.46 -34.04 27.95
N GLY A 177 -2.20 -34.75 28.80
CA GLY A 177 -2.92 -34.18 29.95
C GLY A 177 -4.31 -33.59 29.62
N PRO A 178 -5.01 -33.04 30.62
CA PRO A 178 -6.40 -32.60 30.50
C PRO A 178 -6.58 -31.44 29.50
N LYS A 179 -5.58 -30.55 29.36
CA LYS A 179 -5.60 -29.48 28.35
C LYS A 179 -5.51 -30.01 26.92
N SER A 180 -4.76 -31.09 26.69
CA SER A 180 -4.69 -31.79 25.40
C SER A 180 -6.04 -32.41 25.05
N LEU A 181 -6.71 -33.04 26.01
CA LEU A 181 -8.05 -33.60 25.81
C LEU A 181 -9.04 -32.51 25.40
N LEU A 182 -9.09 -31.39 26.13
CA LEU A 182 -9.97 -30.26 25.82
C LEU A 182 -9.67 -29.67 24.43
N ALA A 183 -8.40 -29.47 24.08
CA ALA A 183 -8.02 -28.98 22.76
C ALA A 183 -8.49 -29.93 21.65
N ARG A 184 -8.29 -31.25 21.81
CA ARG A 184 -8.75 -32.27 20.84
C ARG A 184 -10.26 -32.31 20.71
N MET A 185 -11.00 -32.11 21.80
CA MET A 185 -12.47 -32.00 21.76
C MET A 185 -12.92 -30.76 20.98
N ILE A 186 -12.31 -29.60 21.24
CA ILE A 186 -12.60 -28.36 20.50
C ILE A 186 -12.29 -28.57 19.01
N LEU A 187 -11.14 -29.14 18.67
CA LEU A 187 -10.76 -29.39 17.27
C LEU A 187 -11.67 -30.41 16.58
N HIS A 188 -12.18 -31.41 17.30
CA HIS A 188 -13.21 -32.31 16.78
C HIS A 188 -14.53 -31.58 16.49
N TYR A 189 -14.98 -30.73 17.41
CA TYR A 189 -16.15 -29.86 17.20
C TYR A 189 -15.98 -28.96 15.96
N ILE A 190 -14.82 -28.29 15.84
CA ILE A 190 -14.52 -27.43 14.68
C ILE A 190 -14.50 -28.24 13.37
N ARG A 191 -13.92 -29.44 13.33
CA ARG A 191 -13.93 -30.29 12.12
C ARG A 191 -15.33 -30.65 11.66
N ASN A 192 -16.20 -31.04 12.59
CA ASN A 192 -17.58 -31.41 12.28
C ASN A 192 -18.35 -30.21 11.71
N TRP A 193 -18.17 -29.05 12.35
CA TRP A 193 -18.77 -27.79 11.88
C TRP A 193 -18.24 -27.36 10.50
N ASP A 194 -16.92 -27.39 10.30
CA ASP A 194 -16.27 -26.96 9.05
C ASP A 194 -16.70 -27.83 7.85
N THR A 195 -16.84 -29.14 8.08
CA THR A 195 -17.35 -30.08 7.05
C THR A 195 -18.83 -29.82 6.75
N ARG A 196 -19.66 -29.60 7.78
CA ARG A 196 -21.09 -29.34 7.62
C ARG A 196 -21.35 -28.09 6.78
N THR A 197 -20.65 -27.00 7.08
CA THR A 197 -20.87 -25.70 6.43
C THR A 197 -20.42 -25.67 4.97
N ALA A 198 -19.56 -26.60 4.55
CA ALA A 198 -19.15 -26.67 3.14
C ALA A 198 -20.32 -26.94 2.18
N ASN A 199 -21.44 -27.51 2.66
CA ASN A 199 -22.63 -27.77 1.84
C ASN A 199 -23.46 -26.50 1.55
N ALA A 200 -23.26 -25.42 2.29
CA ALA A 200 -23.94 -24.14 2.05
C ALA A 200 -23.23 -23.28 0.98
N VAL A 201 -22.06 -23.71 0.51
CA VAL A 201 -21.26 -22.99 -0.49
C VAL A 201 -21.59 -23.49 -1.89
N ASP A 202 -22.07 -22.59 -2.74
CA ASP A 202 -22.40 -22.86 -4.14
C ASP A 202 -21.16 -23.03 -5.00
N GLY A 203 -20.15 -22.15 -4.79
CA GLY A 203 -18.92 -22.13 -5.58
C GLY A 203 -17.66 -22.05 -4.72
N PHE A 204 -16.75 -23.01 -4.89
CA PHE A 204 -15.43 -22.96 -4.26
C PHE A 204 -14.36 -22.42 -5.20
N VAL A 205 -13.57 -21.48 -4.70
CA VAL A 205 -12.36 -20.99 -5.35
C VAL A 205 -11.16 -21.30 -4.44
N ALA A 206 -10.15 -21.95 -5.00
CA ALA A 206 -8.89 -22.24 -4.32
C ALA A 206 -7.79 -21.31 -4.81
N ASN A 207 -6.92 -20.87 -3.90
CA ASN A 207 -5.75 -20.06 -4.23
C ASN A 207 -4.65 -20.83 -5.00
N SER A 208 -4.75 -22.14 -5.12
CA SER A 208 -3.79 -23.05 -5.75
C SER A 208 -4.43 -24.41 -5.99
N ALA A 209 -3.89 -25.20 -6.93
CA ALA A 209 -4.27 -26.59 -7.14
C ALA A 209 -3.91 -27.47 -5.94
N PHE A 210 -2.84 -27.14 -5.20
CA PHE A 210 -2.54 -27.76 -3.91
C PHE A 210 -3.70 -27.62 -2.92
N ILE A 211 -4.25 -26.41 -2.79
CA ILE A 211 -5.43 -26.17 -1.95
C ILE A 211 -6.70 -26.76 -2.54
N ALA A 212 -6.88 -26.78 -3.86
CA ALA A 212 -8.01 -27.46 -4.49
C ALA A 212 -8.05 -28.96 -4.13
N ARG A 213 -6.89 -29.64 -4.08
CA ARG A 213 -6.81 -31.03 -3.61
C ARG A 213 -7.20 -31.18 -2.14
N ARG A 214 -6.84 -30.22 -1.29
CA ARG A 214 -7.24 -30.22 0.13
C ARG A 214 -8.73 -29.98 0.30
N ILE A 215 -9.31 -29.04 -0.45
CA ILE A 215 -10.76 -28.82 -0.49
C ILE A 215 -11.47 -30.10 -0.92
N ARG A 216 -10.99 -30.78 -1.97
CA ARG A 216 -11.53 -32.08 -2.38
C ARG A 216 -11.42 -33.13 -1.28
N LYS A 217 -10.27 -33.22 -0.61
CA LYS A 217 -10.04 -34.20 0.46
C LYS A 217 -10.94 -33.96 1.69
N VAL A 218 -11.07 -32.70 2.12
CA VAL A 218 -11.76 -32.34 3.36
C VAL A 218 -13.25 -32.13 3.13
N TYR A 219 -13.61 -31.34 2.12
CA TYR A 219 -15.00 -30.95 1.85
C TYR A 219 -15.71 -31.84 0.82
N GLN A 220 -14.99 -32.71 0.11
CA GLN A 220 -15.54 -33.53 -0.99
C GLN A 220 -16.20 -32.68 -2.09
N ARG A 221 -15.66 -31.48 -2.32
CA ARG A 221 -16.12 -30.52 -3.31
C ARG A 221 -14.99 -30.20 -4.29
N ASP A 222 -15.35 -29.88 -5.52
CA ASP A 222 -14.40 -29.35 -6.50
C ASP A 222 -14.27 -27.84 -6.31
N ALA A 223 -13.09 -27.31 -6.62
CA ALA A 223 -12.79 -25.89 -6.51
C ALA A 223 -12.09 -25.40 -7.78
N ALA A 224 -12.53 -24.27 -8.31
CA ALA A 224 -11.82 -23.57 -9.37
C ALA A 224 -10.51 -22.99 -8.82
N VAL A 225 -9.44 -23.05 -9.60
CA VAL A 225 -8.15 -22.48 -9.20
C VAL A 225 -8.03 -21.06 -9.74
N ILE A 226 -8.10 -20.08 -8.85
CA ILE A 226 -7.83 -18.68 -9.15
C ILE A 226 -6.70 -18.26 -8.21
N PHE A 227 -5.52 -18.07 -8.78
CA PHE A 227 -4.33 -17.73 -8.02
C PHE A 227 -4.46 -16.35 -7.35
N PRO A 228 -3.93 -16.16 -6.13
CA PRO A 228 -4.01 -14.89 -5.44
C PRO A 228 -3.22 -13.81 -6.18
N PRO A 229 -3.59 -12.55 -5.99
CA PRO A 229 -2.97 -11.42 -6.67
C PRO A 229 -1.55 -11.19 -6.11
N VAL A 230 -0.60 -11.04 -7.03
CA VAL A 230 0.76 -10.61 -6.75
C VAL A 230 0.99 -9.27 -7.41
N ASP A 231 1.54 -8.32 -6.65
CA ASP A 231 1.87 -6.98 -7.13
C ASP A 231 3.16 -7.03 -7.97
N VAL A 232 3.05 -7.57 -9.18
CA VAL A 232 4.19 -7.71 -10.09
C VAL A 232 4.77 -6.36 -10.51
N ASP A 233 4.00 -5.28 -10.40
CA ASP A 233 4.42 -3.94 -10.81
C ASP A 233 5.31 -3.26 -9.76
N ALA A 234 5.03 -3.48 -8.46
CA ALA A 234 5.92 -3.05 -7.39
C ALA A 234 7.27 -3.80 -7.39
N PHE A 235 7.34 -5.01 -7.97
CA PHE A 235 8.56 -5.81 -8.07
C PHE A 235 9.17 -5.75 -9.48
N SER A 236 9.87 -4.64 -9.77
CA SER A 236 10.48 -4.40 -11.09
C SER A 236 11.58 -5.41 -11.48
N LEU A 237 11.57 -5.82 -12.75
CA LEU A 237 12.55 -6.72 -13.36
C LEU A 237 13.96 -6.11 -13.31
N ASN A 238 14.95 -6.89 -12.87
CA ASN A 238 16.35 -6.59 -13.03
C ASN A 238 17.10 -7.77 -13.67
N ALA A 239 17.63 -7.57 -14.87
CA ALA A 239 18.38 -8.61 -15.57
C ALA A 239 19.83 -8.78 -15.05
N ALA A 240 20.41 -7.73 -14.46
CA ALA A 240 21.76 -7.77 -13.93
C ALA A 240 21.76 -8.34 -12.51
N LYS A 241 22.22 -9.59 -12.36
CA LYS A 241 22.30 -10.27 -11.06
C LYS A 241 23.69 -10.11 -10.45
N GLU A 242 23.71 -9.96 -9.13
CA GLU A 242 24.91 -9.99 -8.30
C GLU A 242 25.10 -11.39 -7.72
N ASP A 243 26.32 -11.71 -7.33
CA ASP A 243 26.70 -13.05 -6.85
C ASP A 243 26.35 -13.24 -5.36
N PHE A 244 25.05 -13.24 -5.07
CA PHE A 244 24.50 -13.63 -3.78
C PHE A 244 23.10 -14.24 -3.93
N TYR A 245 22.75 -15.12 -3.00
CA TYR A 245 21.43 -15.72 -2.88
C TYR A 245 20.59 -14.95 -1.87
N LEU A 246 19.28 -14.92 -2.05
CA LEU A 246 18.36 -14.28 -1.10
C LEU A 246 17.35 -15.27 -0.55
N THR A 247 17.01 -15.15 0.73
CA THR A 247 15.74 -15.65 1.25
C THR A 247 15.05 -14.56 2.07
N ALA A 248 13.72 -14.50 1.99
CA ALA A 248 12.92 -13.49 2.69
C ALA A 248 11.61 -14.09 3.23
N SER A 249 11.44 -14.10 4.55
CA SER A 249 10.20 -14.56 5.22
C SER A 249 10.23 -14.26 6.72
N ARG A 250 9.05 -14.25 7.36
CA ARG A 250 8.97 -14.41 8.82
C ARG A 250 9.68 -15.70 9.26
N MET A 251 10.47 -15.63 10.33
CA MET A 251 11.26 -16.75 10.87
C MET A 251 10.42 -17.58 11.84
N VAL A 252 9.59 -18.45 11.27
CA VAL A 252 8.76 -19.41 12.01
C VAL A 252 9.07 -20.84 11.56
N PRO A 253 8.83 -21.88 12.40
CA PRO A 253 9.38 -23.22 12.18
C PRO A 253 9.05 -23.87 10.82
N TYR A 254 7.85 -23.65 10.27
CA TYR A 254 7.45 -24.25 9.00
C TYR A 254 8.08 -23.57 7.77
N LYS A 255 8.65 -22.35 7.92
CA LYS A 255 9.31 -21.62 6.83
C LYS A 255 10.73 -22.12 6.56
N LYS A 256 11.31 -22.88 7.50
CA LYS A 256 12.62 -23.56 7.37
C LYS A 256 13.78 -22.61 6.97
N ILE A 257 13.77 -21.36 7.44
CA ILE A 257 14.86 -20.40 7.16
C ILE A 257 16.19 -20.89 7.77
N ASP A 258 16.13 -21.53 8.93
CA ASP A 258 17.30 -22.10 9.59
C ASP A 258 17.98 -23.18 8.72
N LEU A 259 17.20 -23.93 7.93
CA LEU A 259 17.69 -24.93 7.00
C LEU A 259 18.46 -24.31 5.81
N ILE A 260 17.94 -23.20 5.27
CA ILE A 260 18.61 -22.45 4.21
C ILE A 260 19.94 -21.92 4.73
N VAL A 261 19.94 -21.29 5.91
CA VAL A 261 21.17 -20.77 6.53
C VAL A 261 22.19 -21.89 6.79
N GLU A 262 21.75 -23.05 7.29
CA GLU A 262 22.60 -24.21 7.49
C GLU A 262 23.25 -24.72 6.18
N ALA A 263 22.50 -24.73 5.08
CA ALA A 263 23.02 -25.12 3.78
C ALA A 263 24.11 -24.16 3.31
N PHE A 264 23.87 -22.85 3.41
CA PHE A 264 24.85 -21.85 2.99
C PHE A 264 26.08 -21.80 3.88
N ALA A 265 25.96 -22.08 5.18
CA ALA A 265 27.13 -22.22 6.05
C ALA A 265 28.08 -23.36 5.60
N LYS A 266 27.57 -24.37 4.88
CA LYS A 266 28.37 -25.46 4.28
C LYS A 266 28.97 -25.11 2.92
N MET A 267 28.68 -23.92 2.38
CA MET A 267 29.13 -23.42 1.10
C MET A 267 29.78 -22.03 1.27
N PRO A 268 30.95 -21.93 1.94
CA PRO A 268 31.53 -20.65 2.35
C PRO A 268 31.82 -19.68 1.19
N ASP A 269 32.00 -20.20 -0.03
CA ASP A 269 32.24 -19.40 -1.23
C ASP A 269 30.96 -18.75 -1.80
N ARG A 270 29.77 -19.12 -1.30
CA ARG A 270 28.47 -18.62 -1.78
C ARG A 270 27.84 -17.70 -0.74
N LYS A 271 27.51 -16.46 -1.12
CA LYS A 271 26.91 -15.50 -0.20
C LYS A 271 25.40 -15.68 -0.09
N LEU A 272 24.86 -15.60 1.14
CA LEU A 272 23.42 -15.60 1.40
C LEU A 272 23.02 -14.32 2.14
N VAL A 273 21.98 -13.65 1.65
CA VAL A 273 21.29 -12.58 2.36
C VAL A 273 19.98 -13.12 2.92
N VAL A 274 19.71 -12.88 4.20
CA VAL A 274 18.51 -13.34 4.90
C VAL A 274 17.74 -12.14 5.42
N ILE A 275 16.52 -11.95 4.90
CA ILE A 275 15.61 -10.87 5.31
C ILE A 275 14.39 -11.44 6.04
N GLY A 276 14.03 -10.81 7.15
CA GLY A 276 12.85 -11.15 7.95
C GLY A 276 13.18 -11.32 9.43
N ASP A 277 12.14 -11.54 10.22
CA ASP A 277 12.25 -11.67 11.67
C ASP A 277 11.21 -12.67 12.21
N GLY A 278 11.36 -13.12 13.44
CA GLY A 278 10.43 -14.04 14.08
C GLY A 278 11.04 -14.82 15.25
N PRO A 279 10.24 -15.68 15.91
CA PRO A 279 10.66 -16.41 17.10
C PRO A 279 11.89 -17.31 16.88
N GLU A 280 12.13 -17.78 15.66
CA GLU A 280 13.29 -18.62 15.33
C GLU A 280 14.57 -17.81 15.03
N MET A 281 14.58 -16.48 15.17
CA MET A 281 15.73 -15.61 14.83
C MET A 281 17.04 -16.07 15.46
N GLN A 282 17.02 -16.45 16.76
CA GLN A 282 18.23 -16.92 17.45
C GLN A 282 18.75 -18.24 16.86
N LYS A 283 17.85 -19.18 16.55
CA LYS A 283 18.20 -20.44 15.91
C LYS A 283 18.79 -20.23 14.51
N VAL A 284 18.23 -19.29 13.74
CA VAL A 284 18.75 -18.91 12.43
C VAL A 284 20.16 -18.32 12.56
N ARG A 285 20.38 -17.38 13.50
CA ARG A 285 21.70 -16.79 13.76
C ARG A 285 22.75 -17.80 14.20
N ALA A 286 22.37 -18.76 15.05
CA ALA A 286 23.28 -19.80 15.54
C ALA A 286 23.83 -20.72 14.44
N LYS A 287 23.11 -20.86 13.32
CA LYS A 287 23.54 -21.67 12.17
C LYS A 287 24.28 -20.88 11.09
N ALA A 288 24.41 -19.56 11.24
CA ALA A 288 24.97 -18.69 10.21
C ALA A 288 26.50 -18.79 10.15
N GLY A 289 27.03 -19.02 8.95
CA GLY A 289 28.46 -18.91 8.64
C GLY A 289 28.87 -17.47 8.30
N PRO A 290 30.19 -17.20 8.13
CA PRO A 290 30.71 -15.87 7.80
C PRO A 290 30.23 -15.32 6.43
N ASN A 291 29.69 -16.19 5.58
CA ASN A 291 29.12 -15.87 4.27
C ASN A 291 27.61 -15.55 4.30
N VAL A 292 26.97 -15.57 5.47
CA VAL A 292 25.54 -15.33 5.65
C VAL A 292 25.28 -13.96 6.30
N GLU A 293 24.63 -13.06 5.58
CA GLU A 293 24.22 -11.73 6.05
C GLU A 293 22.76 -11.78 6.54
N ILE A 294 22.55 -11.77 7.86
CA ILE A 294 21.20 -11.70 8.45
C ILE A 294 20.84 -10.24 8.72
N MET A 295 19.87 -9.73 7.96
CA MET A 295 19.47 -8.32 8.00
C MET A 295 18.31 -8.04 8.98
N GLY A 296 17.62 -9.06 9.49
CA GLY A 296 16.39 -8.85 10.26
C GLY A 296 15.24 -8.36 9.39
N TYR A 297 14.20 -7.79 10.00
CA TYR A 297 13.14 -7.10 9.26
C TYR A 297 13.71 -5.94 8.45
N GLN A 298 13.31 -5.82 7.18
CA GLN A 298 13.75 -4.75 6.30
C GLN A 298 12.54 -4.07 5.65
N PRO A 299 12.57 -2.74 5.46
CA PRO A 299 11.54 -2.03 4.70
C PRO A 299 11.43 -2.56 3.26
N PHE A 300 10.24 -2.40 2.66
CA PHE A 300 9.95 -2.87 1.31
C PHE A 300 11.03 -2.50 0.28
N ALA A 301 11.51 -1.25 0.29
CA ALA A 301 12.54 -0.80 -0.66
C ALA A 301 13.84 -1.60 -0.58
N VAL A 302 14.25 -2.03 0.62
CA VAL A 302 15.47 -2.84 0.82
C VAL A 302 15.23 -4.29 0.41
N LEU A 303 14.08 -4.86 0.78
CA LEU A 303 13.67 -6.20 0.34
C LEU A 303 13.64 -6.28 -1.19
N HIS A 304 12.93 -5.34 -1.83
CA HIS A 304 12.81 -5.22 -3.28
C HIS A 304 14.18 -5.09 -3.95
N ASP A 305 15.05 -4.22 -3.43
CA ASP A 305 16.38 -4.01 -3.99
C ASP A 305 17.31 -5.23 -3.86
N ARG A 306 17.27 -5.95 -2.73
CA ARG A 306 18.02 -7.21 -2.58
C ARG A 306 17.44 -8.30 -3.47
N MET A 307 16.11 -8.39 -3.55
CA MET A 307 15.42 -9.42 -4.33
C MET A 307 15.68 -9.30 -5.83
N ARG A 308 15.64 -8.08 -6.38
CA ARG A 308 15.95 -7.85 -7.80
C ARG A 308 17.40 -8.12 -8.17
N ARG A 309 18.34 -7.94 -7.24
CA ARG A 309 19.78 -8.14 -7.50
C ARG A 309 20.27 -9.56 -7.20
N ALA A 310 19.52 -10.35 -6.44
CA ALA A 310 19.92 -11.71 -6.09
C ALA A 310 20.08 -12.62 -7.31
N LYS A 311 21.10 -13.49 -7.27
CA LYS A 311 21.39 -14.55 -8.23
C LYS A 311 20.23 -15.54 -8.32
N ALA A 312 19.72 -15.96 -7.16
CA ALA A 312 18.52 -16.76 -7.02
C ALA A 312 17.87 -16.51 -5.65
N PHE A 313 16.56 -16.77 -5.58
CA PHE A 313 15.78 -16.76 -4.36
C PHE A 313 15.62 -18.19 -3.84
N VAL A 314 15.94 -18.44 -2.58
CA VAL A 314 15.88 -19.78 -1.98
C VAL A 314 14.67 -19.88 -1.06
N PHE A 315 13.82 -20.88 -1.30
CA PHE A 315 12.54 -21.06 -0.64
C PHE A 315 12.36 -22.50 -0.16
N ALA A 316 12.44 -22.72 1.15
CA ALA A 316 12.40 -24.07 1.73
C ALA A 316 11.06 -24.46 2.37
N ALA A 317 10.08 -23.55 2.35
CA ALA A 317 8.79 -23.77 3.00
C ALA A 317 7.85 -24.62 2.13
N GLU A 318 7.01 -25.44 2.76
CA GLU A 318 5.82 -26.01 2.13
C GLU A 318 4.65 -25.04 2.42
N GLU A 319 4.26 -24.26 1.42
CA GLU A 319 3.21 -23.25 1.53
C GLU A 319 2.08 -23.47 0.53
N ASP A 320 0.92 -22.91 0.84
CA ASP A 320 -0.28 -23.00 0.01
C ASP A 320 -0.02 -22.45 -1.40
N PHE A 321 0.39 -21.18 -1.51
CA PHE A 321 0.70 -20.54 -2.78
C PHE A 321 2.15 -20.03 -2.87
N GLY A 322 2.64 -19.33 -1.84
CA GLY A 322 4.00 -18.78 -1.80
C GLY A 322 4.16 -17.48 -2.58
N ILE A 323 3.50 -16.40 -2.15
CA ILE A 323 3.54 -15.10 -2.85
C ILE A 323 4.98 -14.59 -3.07
N SER A 324 5.87 -14.76 -2.10
CA SER A 324 7.28 -14.30 -2.21
C SER A 324 8.07 -14.99 -3.32
N VAL A 325 7.69 -16.21 -3.70
CA VAL A 325 8.26 -16.95 -4.84
C VAL A 325 7.92 -16.26 -6.16
N VAL A 326 6.70 -15.74 -6.27
CA VAL A 326 6.25 -14.99 -7.45
C VAL A 326 6.83 -13.57 -7.45
N GLU A 327 6.92 -12.91 -6.29
CA GLU A 327 7.59 -11.60 -6.13
C GLU A 327 9.07 -11.66 -6.58
N ALA A 328 9.78 -12.74 -6.22
CA ALA A 328 11.13 -12.99 -6.69
C ALA A 328 11.20 -13.16 -8.22
N GLN A 329 10.27 -13.91 -8.79
CA GLN A 329 10.20 -14.06 -10.24
C GLN A 329 9.81 -12.76 -10.97
N ALA A 330 8.97 -11.92 -10.38
CA ALA A 330 8.62 -10.60 -10.91
C ALA A 330 9.85 -9.68 -11.01
N CYS A 331 10.76 -9.79 -10.04
CA CYS A 331 12.09 -9.20 -10.05
C CYS A 331 13.05 -9.80 -11.12
N GLY A 332 12.63 -10.82 -11.84
CA GLY A 332 13.45 -11.62 -12.75
C GLY A 332 14.44 -12.54 -12.03
N THR A 333 14.23 -12.82 -10.74
CA THR A 333 15.13 -13.64 -9.93
C THR A 333 14.67 -15.09 -9.97
N PRO A 334 15.51 -16.02 -10.47
CA PRO A 334 15.19 -17.44 -10.46
C PRO A 334 14.97 -17.98 -9.05
N VAL A 335 14.21 -19.06 -8.92
CA VAL A 335 13.84 -19.61 -7.61
C VAL A 335 14.38 -21.02 -7.43
N ILE A 336 15.03 -21.28 -6.31
CA ILE A 336 15.38 -22.62 -5.83
C ILE A 336 14.38 -22.96 -4.72
N ALA A 337 13.41 -23.81 -5.02
CA ALA A 337 12.27 -24.05 -4.14
C ALA A 337 12.17 -25.51 -3.67
N TYR A 338 11.61 -25.73 -2.49
CA TYR A 338 11.18 -27.07 -2.09
C TYR A 338 10.03 -27.52 -3.01
N GLY A 339 10.14 -28.71 -3.60
CA GLY A 339 9.22 -29.25 -4.61
C GLY A 339 7.84 -29.70 -4.08
N LYS A 340 7.22 -28.93 -3.18
CA LYS A 340 5.88 -29.20 -2.62
C LYS A 340 5.05 -27.93 -2.46
N GLY A 341 3.75 -28.10 -2.25
CA GLY A 341 2.81 -26.99 -2.08
C GLY A 341 2.64 -26.17 -3.36
N GLY A 342 2.34 -24.88 -3.22
CA GLY A 342 2.15 -23.94 -4.33
C GLY A 342 3.43 -23.59 -5.11
N ALA A 343 4.61 -23.95 -4.60
CA ALA A 343 5.86 -23.78 -5.35
C ALA A 343 5.85 -24.53 -6.69
N LEU A 344 5.21 -25.71 -6.73
CA LEU A 344 5.04 -26.53 -7.94
C LEU A 344 4.17 -25.86 -9.01
N GLU A 345 3.42 -24.83 -8.65
CA GLU A 345 2.50 -24.12 -9.55
C GLU A 345 3.07 -22.77 -9.99
N THR A 346 3.95 -22.21 -9.16
CA THR A 346 4.54 -20.89 -9.36
C THR A 346 5.92 -20.95 -9.99
N VAL A 347 6.68 -22.05 -9.87
CA VAL A 347 8.01 -22.21 -10.46
C VAL A 347 7.95 -23.19 -11.63
N LEU A 348 8.57 -22.83 -12.75
CA LEU A 348 8.73 -23.70 -13.92
C LEU A 348 10.14 -24.30 -13.86
N ASP A 349 10.23 -25.60 -13.60
CA ASP A 349 11.51 -26.29 -13.55
C ASP A 349 12.04 -26.62 -14.95
N PRO A 350 13.31 -27.07 -15.07
CA PRO A 350 13.88 -27.56 -16.33
C PRO A 350 13.07 -28.60 -17.09
N GLN A 351 12.22 -29.39 -16.40
CA GLN A 351 11.38 -30.42 -17.01
C GLN A 351 10.05 -29.85 -17.50
N SER A 352 9.60 -28.72 -16.97
CA SER A 352 8.32 -28.06 -17.30
C SER A 352 8.29 -27.40 -18.69
N GLY A 353 9.44 -27.19 -19.35
CA GLY A 353 9.49 -26.69 -20.73
C GLY A 353 10.70 -25.84 -21.08
N ALA A 354 10.62 -25.13 -22.21
CA ALA A 354 11.76 -24.42 -22.82
C ALA A 354 12.24 -23.17 -22.06
N ARG A 355 11.46 -22.64 -21.11
CA ARG A 355 11.75 -21.39 -20.38
C ARG A 355 11.61 -21.60 -18.86
N PRO A 356 12.56 -22.32 -18.24
CA PRO A 356 12.49 -22.57 -16.80
C PRO A 356 12.76 -21.28 -16.01
N THR A 357 12.13 -21.16 -14.85
CA THR A 357 12.22 -20.00 -13.95
C THR A 357 12.86 -20.35 -12.61
N GLY A 358 13.16 -21.62 -12.39
CA GLY A 358 13.77 -22.09 -11.16
C GLY A 358 13.97 -23.60 -11.17
N LEU A 359 14.28 -24.17 -10.02
CA LEU A 359 14.46 -25.61 -9.83
C LEU A 359 13.94 -26.03 -8.46
N PHE A 360 13.62 -27.31 -8.37
CA PHE A 360 13.14 -27.92 -7.15
C PHE A 360 14.21 -28.74 -6.45
N PHE A 361 14.06 -28.86 -5.13
CA PHE A 361 14.70 -29.89 -4.34
C PHE A 361 13.64 -30.70 -3.58
N ASP A 362 13.88 -32.00 -3.44
CA ASP A 362 12.83 -32.95 -3.04
C ASP A 362 12.75 -33.22 -1.54
N GLU A 363 13.79 -32.84 -0.80
CA GLU A 363 13.89 -33.05 0.66
C GLU A 363 14.20 -31.75 1.40
N GLN A 364 13.55 -31.50 2.54
CA GLN A 364 13.89 -30.39 3.44
C GLN A 364 15.15 -30.69 4.25
N THR A 365 16.28 -30.94 3.56
CA THR A 365 17.61 -31.13 4.14
C THR A 365 18.60 -30.11 3.60
N ALA A 366 19.59 -29.74 4.42
CA ALA A 366 20.64 -28.81 3.98
C ALA A 366 21.41 -29.36 2.77
N ARG A 367 21.61 -30.69 2.71
CA ARG A 367 22.26 -31.38 1.59
C ARG A 367 21.50 -31.21 0.28
N ALA A 368 20.17 -31.34 0.31
CA ALA A 368 19.34 -31.16 -0.88
C ALA A 368 19.41 -29.72 -1.41
N ILE A 369 19.42 -28.72 -0.51
CA ILE A 369 19.61 -27.31 -0.90
C ILE A 369 20.99 -27.09 -1.53
N VAL A 370 22.06 -27.66 -0.93
CA VAL A 370 23.42 -27.58 -1.50
C VAL A 370 23.44 -28.16 -2.92
N SER A 371 22.90 -29.36 -3.12
CA SER A 371 22.83 -30.00 -4.44
C SER A 371 22.06 -29.17 -5.46
N ALA A 372 20.92 -28.60 -5.05
CA ALA A 372 20.10 -27.75 -5.90
C ALA A 372 20.83 -26.46 -6.31
N VAL A 373 21.59 -25.86 -5.39
CA VAL A 373 22.44 -24.70 -5.70
C VAL A 373 23.57 -25.08 -6.67
N ASP A 374 24.19 -26.26 -6.50
CA ASP A 374 25.18 -26.77 -7.46
C ASP A 374 24.58 -26.96 -8.86
N ASP A 375 23.41 -27.57 -8.94
CA ASP A 375 22.71 -27.82 -10.21
C ASP A 375 22.26 -26.54 -10.91
N PHE A 376 21.81 -25.55 -10.13
CA PHE A 376 21.52 -24.21 -10.63
C PHE A 376 22.74 -23.56 -11.28
N GLU A 377 23.90 -23.64 -10.62
CA GLU A 377 25.15 -23.01 -11.09
C GLU A 377 25.80 -23.74 -12.27
N ARG A 378 25.45 -25.00 -12.55
CA ARG A 378 25.91 -25.72 -13.76
C ARG A 378 25.34 -25.15 -15.05
N ALA A 379 24.14 -24.57 -15.02
CA ALA A 379 23.48 -24.05 -16.21
C ALA A 379 22.64 -22.77 -15.92
N PRO A 380 23.23 -21.71 -15.33
CA PRO A 380 22.50 -20.51 -14.93
C PRO A 380 21.82 -19.80 -16.11
N GLN A 381 22.40 -19.90 -17.30
CA GLN A 381 21.86 -19.33 -18.54
C GLN A 381 20.47 -19.87 -18.93
N ARG A 382 20.04 -21.01 -18.37
CA ARG A 382 18.70 -21.56 -18.60
C ARG A 382 17.61 -20.72 -17.94
N PHE A 383 17.93 -20.06 -16.83
CA PHE A 383 16.96 -19.34 -15.99
C PHE A 383 17.02 -17.85 -16.29
N THR A 384 16.44 -17.46 -17.43
CA THR A 384 16.50 -16.05 -17.86
C THR A 384 15.60 -15.16 -17.00
N PRO A 385 16.03 -13.94 -16.64
CA PRO A 385 15.21 -12.99 -15.89
C PRO A 385 13.86 -12.69 -16.57
N GLN A 386 13.83 -12.68 -17.91
CA GLN A 386 12.62 -12.45 -18.70
C GLN A 386 11.63 -13.61 -18.59
N ALA A 387 12.11 -14.86 -18.55
CA ALA A 387 11.24 -16.01 -18.32
C ALA A 387 10.59 -15.96 -16.93
N CYS A 388 11.38 -15.61 -15.90
CA CYS A 388 10.86 -15.42 -14.55
C CYS A 388 9.77 -14.34 -14.51
N ARG A 389 10.02 -13.15 -15.11
CA ARG A 389 9.05 -12.06 -15.16
C ARG A 389 7.75 -12.48 -15.88
N ALA A 390 7.87 -13.06 -17.07
CA ALA A 390 6.72 -13.47 -17.86
C ALA A 390 5.87 -14.52 -17.14
N ASN A 391 6.50 -15.42 -16.37
CA ASN A 391 5.77 -16.37 -15.54
C ASN A 391 5.06 -15.68 -14.36
N ALA A 392 5.71 -14.70 -13.71
CA ALA A 392 5.11 -13.97 -12.60
C ALA A 392 3.86 -13.17 -13.00
N GLU A 393 3.83 -12.61 -14.21
CA GLU A 393 2.70 -11.82 -14.74
C GLU A 393 1.38 -12.61 -14.83
N ARG A 394 1.45 -13.95 -14.87
CA ARG A 394 0.27 -14.84 -14.79
C ARG A 394 -0.51 -14.69 -13.48
N PHE A 395 0.14 -14.14 -12.45
CA PHE A 395 -0.40 -14.00 -11.10
C PHE A 395 -0.66 -12.53 -10.74
N SER A 396 -0.68 -11.62 -11.73
CA SER A 396 -0.93 -10.20 -11.51
C SER A 396 -2.31 -9.94 -10.89
N ALA A 397 -2.44 -8.81 -10.19
CA ALA A 397 -3.73 -8.37 -9.65
C ALA A 397 -4.81 -8.26 -10.75
N ASP A 398 -4.45 -7.80 -11.94
CA ASP A 398 -5.35 -7.73 -13.10
C ASP A 398 -5.84 -9.11 -13.55
N THR A 399 -4.96 -10.10 -13.56
CA THR A 399 -5.32 -11.48 -13.93
C THR A 399 -6.22 -12.11 -12.88
N PHE A 400 -5.95 -11.85 -11.59
CA PHE A 400 -6.85 -12.25 -10.50
C PHE A 400 -8.24 -11.64 -10.69
N ARG A 401 -8.34 -10.31 -10.84
CA ARG A 401 -9.64 -9.62 -10.93
C ARG A 401 -10.47 -10.10 -12.11
N ARG A 402 -9.86 -10.23 -13.30
CA ARG A 402 -10.55 -10.78 -14.49
C ARG A 402 -11.08 -12.19 -14.23
N ARG A 403 -10.22 -13.13 -13.82
CA ARG A 403 -10.64 -14.52 -13.58
C ARG A 403 -11.70 -14.64 -12.49
N PHE A 404 -11.60 -13.83 -11.44
CA PHE A 404 -12.58 -13.84 -10.36
C PHE A 404 -13.93 -13.28 -10.80
N LEU A 405 -13.95 -12.17 -11.54
CA LEU A 405 -15.18 -11.61 -12.11
C LEU A 405 -15.83 -12.57 -13.10
N ASP A 406 -15.04 -13.20 -14.00
CA ASP A 406 -15.54 -14.22 -14.94
C ASP A 406 -16.19 -15.40 -14.21
N TYR A 407 -15.59 -15.83 -13.09
CA TYR A 407 -16.12 -16.91 -12.26
C TYR A 407 -17.43 -16.50 -11.56
N VAL A 408 -17.50 -15.28 -11.03
CA VAL A 408 -18.73 -14.76 -10.39
C VAL A 408 -19.85 -14.61 -11.41
N GLU A 409 -19.58 -14.05 -12.59
CA GLU A 409 -20.56 -13.89 -13.67
C GLU A 409 -21.10 -15.25 -14.16
N ALA A 410 -20.25 -16.26 -14.23
CA ALA A 410 -20.67 -17.62 -14.56
C ALA A 410 -21.56 -18.26 -13.49
N ALA A 411 -21.33 -17.93 -12.21
CA ALA A 411 -22.11 -18.44 -11.09
C ALA A 411 -23.44 -17.68 -10.88
N LEU A 412 -23.46 -16.39 -11.20
CA LEU A 412 -24.63 -15.51 -11.09
C LEU A 412 -24.67 -14.54 -12.29
N PRO A 413 -25.32 -14.91 -13.41
CA PRO A 413 -25.39 -14.05 -14.59
C PRO A 413 -26.04 -12.69 -14.30
N GLY A 414 -25.42 -11.62 -14.77
CA GLY A 414 -25.81 -10.24 -14.49
C GLY A 414 -25.23 -9.66 -13.19
N ALA A 415 -24.47 -10.45 -12.41
CA ALA A 415 -23.83 -9.96 -11.19
C ALA A 415 -22.72 -8.93 -11.46
N THR A 416 -22.11 -8.97 -12.65
CA THR A 416 -21.06 -8.02 -13.05
C THR A 416 -21.57 -6.89 -13.95
N ALA A 417 -22.89 -6.78 -14.15
CA ALA A 417 -23.53 -5.81 -15.06
C ALA A 417 -23.36 -4.32 -14.67
N GLN A 418 -22.59 -4.00 -13.62
CA GLN A 418 -22.10 -2.64 -13.35
C GLN A 418 -20.71 -2.34 -13.93
N GLN A 419 -20.16 -3.20 -14.79
CA GLN A 419 -19.13 -2.79 -15.75
C GLN A 419 -19.77 -2.52 -17.12
N GLY A 420 -20.51 -1.42 -17.20
CA GLY A 420 -21.20 -1.07 -18.45
C GLY A 420 -22.13 0.14 -18.42
N ALA A 421 -22.00 1.08 -17.48
CA ALA A 421 -22.71 2.36 -17.56
C ALA A 421 -21.99 3.40 -16.68
N GLY A 422 -21.33 4.39 -17.31
CA GLY A 422 -20.84 5.56 -16.60
C GLY A 422 -19.36 5.87 -16.67
N VAL A 423 -18.62 5.44 -17.71
CA VAL A 423 -17.73 6.42 -18.35
C VAL A 423 -18.69 7.38 -19.04
N ALA A 424 -19.24 8.33 -18.27
CA ALA A 424 -19.61 9.58 -18.87
C ALA A 424 -18.32 10.05 -19.52
N GLN A 425 -18.30 10.07 -20.84
CA GLN A 425 -17.54 11.10 -21.54
C GLN A 425 -17.97 12.40 -20.86
N MET A 426 -17.20 12.83 -19.85
CA MET A 426 -17.04 14.25 -19.61
C MET A 426 -16.62 14.76 -20.97
N SER A 427 -17.56 15.41 -21.64
CA SER A 427 -17.27 16.27 -22.77
C SER A 427 -16.02 17.03 -22.39
N ALA A 428 -14.98 16.83 -23.21
CA ALA A 428 -13.73 17.54 -23.03
C ALA A 428 -14.09 19.01 -22.77
N PRO A 429 -13.57 19.64 -21.70
CA PRO A 429 -13.75 21.07 -21.55
C PRO A 429 -13.34 21.71 -22.88
N PRO A 430 -14.08 22.72 -23.36
CA PRO A 430 -13.82 23.32 -24.67
C PRO A 430 -12.33 23.63 -24.76
N PRO A 431 -11.68 23.39 -25.92
CA PRO A 431 -10.23 23.38 -26.02
C PRO A 431 -9.69 24.69 -25.47
N ALA A 432 -9.13 24.62 -24.26
CA ALA A 432 -8.42 25.73 -23.66
C ALA A 432 -7.31 26.10 -24.65
N ALA A 433 -7.17 27.40 -24.90
CA ALA A 433 -6.18 27.94 -25.81
C ALA A 433 -4.84 27.21 -25.64
N ARG A 434 -4.31 26.62 -26.72
CA ARG A 434 -3.12 25.75 -26.67
C ARG A 434 -2.01 26.41 -25.84
N GLY A 435 -1.78 25.90 -24.64
CA GLY A 435 -0.65 26.27 -23.79
C GLY A 435 0.68 25.91 -24.46
N PRO A 436 1.82 26.47 -24.00
CA PRO A 436 3.12 26.22 -24.62
C PRO A 436 3.50 24.75 -24.54
N ALA A 437 4.14 24.22 -25.58
CA ALA A 437 4.71 22.88 -25.52
C ALA A 437 5.77 22.82 -24.40
N THR A 438 5.56 21.98 -23.38
CA THR A 438 6.36 21.98 -22.15
C THR A 438 7.08 20.65 -21.96
N LEU A 439 8.38 20.66 -21.67
CA LEU A 439 9.10 19.48 -21.21
C LEU A 439 9.21 19.54 -19.68
N VAL A 440 8.47 18.68 -18.99
CA VAL A 440 8.46 18.56 -17.53
C VAL A 440 9.54 17.58 -17.10
N LEU A 441 10.37 17.96 -16.13
CA LEU A 441 11.41 17.10 -15.56
C LEU A 441 11.15 16.87 -14.07
N ASP A 442 11.17 15.60 -13.66
CA ASP A 442 11.16 15.22 -12.26
C ASP A 442 12.23 14.15 -11.98
N GLN A 443 12.83 14.19 -10.79
CA GLN A 443 13.84 13.25 -10.37
C GLN A 443 13.23 11.94 -9.81
N SER A 444 12.01 12.00 -9.29
CA SER A 444 11.40 10.94 -8.49
C SER A 444 10.42 10.11 -9.32
N GLY A 445 10.45 8.79 -9.09
CA GLY A 445 9.37 7.88 -9.50
C GLY A 445 8.33 7.66 -8.41
N VAL A 446 8.47 8.25 -7.22
CA VAL A 446 7.60 8.05 -6.06
C VAL A 446 6.71 9.27 -5.81
N LEU A 447 5.46 9.06 -5.40
CA LEU A 447 4.52 10.10 -5.03
C LEU A 447 4.88 10.77 -3.69
N GLY A 448 5.51 11.95 -3.74
CA GLY A 448 5.68 12.87 -2.62
C GLY A 448 4.84 14.13 -2.76
N GLY A 449 4.99 15.10 -1.86
CA GLY A 449 4.21 16.35 -1.91
C GLY A 449 4.45 17.18 -3.17
N ALA A 450 5.66 17.12 -3.73
CA ALA A 450 6.01 17.80 -4.99
C ALA A 450 5.39 17.09 -6.19
N GLU A 451 5.38 15.76 -6.18
CA GLU A 451 4.82 14.93 -7.26
C GLU A 451 3.29 14.93 -7.24
N LEU A 452 2.66 14.91 -6.06
CA LEU A 452 1.20 15.11 -5.92
C LEU A 452 0.77 16.47 -6.49
N SER A 453 1.54 17.52 -6.19
CA SER A 453 1.26 18.85 -6.77
C SER A 453 1.50 18.87 -8.28
N LEU A 454 2.53 18.18 -8.78
CA LEU A 454 2.77 18.05 -10.22
C LEU A 454 1.64 17.27 -10.91
N LEU A 455 1.10 16.23 -10.28
CA LEU A 455 -0.01 15.46 -10.81
C LEU A 455 -1.24 16.33 -11.07
N GLU A 456 -1.57 17.25 -10.16
CA GLU A 456 -2.66 18.21 -10.36
C GLU A 456 -2.44 19.16 -11.55
N ILE A 457 -1.20 19.58 -11.80
CA ILE A 457 -0.82 20.35 -12.99
C ILE A 457 -1.00 19.49 -14.24
N MET A 458 -0.50 18.25 -14.20
CA MET A 458 -0.53 17.35 -15.35
C MET A 458 -1.95 16.91 -15.74
N LYS A 459 -2.89 16.83 -14.79
CA LYS A 459 -4.31 16.63 -15.08
C LYS A 459 -4.85 17.67 -16.07
N HIS A 460 -4.30 18.88 -16.12
CA HIS A 460 -4.74 19.93 -17.04
C HIS A 460 -3.80 20.10 -18.24
N MET A 461 -2.49 19.90 -18.03
CA MET A 461 -1.45 20.14 -19.05
C MET A 461 -1.12 18.94 -19.95
N ARG A 462 -1.65 17.73 -19.70
CA ARG A 462 -1.30 16.47 -20.39
C ARG A 462 -1.25 16.54 -21.92
N ALA A 463 -2.08 17.37 -22.55
CA ALA A 463 -2.10 17.51 -24.01
C ALA A 463 -0.86 18.25 -24.55
N ASN A 464 -0.30 19.18 -23.79
CA ASN A 464 0.78 20.09 -24.24
C ASN A 464 2.10 19.87 -23.46
N ALA A 465 2.18 18.83 -22.63
CA ALA A 465 3.36 18.54 -21.82
C ALA A 465 3.85 17.10 -22.02
N ASP A 466 5.16 16.95 -22.18
CA ASP A 466 5.87 15.68 -22.09
C ASP A 466 6.61 15.63 -20.75
N VAL A 467 6.43 14.57 -19.97
CA VAL A 467 7.08 14.37 -18.68
C VAL A 467 8.27 13.43 -18.86
N LEU A 468 9.43 13.82 -18.33
CA LEU A 468 10.61 12.97 -18.26
C LEU A 468 11.00 12.76 -16.79
N LEU A 469 10.87 11.53 -16.32
CA LEU A 469 11.26 11.11 -14.99
C LEU A 469 12.69 10.55 -15.00
N PHE A 470 13.48 10.84 -13.96
CA PHE A 470 14.83 10.27 -13.83
C PHE A 470 14.83 8.90 -13.14
N ALA A 471 13.69 8.50 -12.58
CA ALA A 471 13.46 7.20 -11.97
C ALA A 471 12.02 6.75 -12.25
N ASP A 472 11.83 5.45 -12.49
CA ASP A 472 10.51 4.86 -12.63
C ASP A 472 9.87 4.60 -11.25
N GLY A 473 8.54 4.48 -11.19
CA GLY A 473 7.81 4.14 -9.97
C GLY A 473 6.33 4.57 -9.97
N PRO A 474 5.64 4.52 -8.81
CA PRO A 474 4.21 4.82 -8.68
C PRO A 474 3.76 6.18 -9.24
N PHE A 475 4.64 7.18 -9.27
CA PHE A 475 4.32 8.48 -9.85
C PHE A 475 4.14 8.41 -11.38
N ARG A 476 4.92 7.56 -12.06
CA ARG A 476 4.71 7.30 -13.49
C ARG A 476 3.33 6.70 -13.73
N ALA A 477 2.94 5.69 -12.95
CA ALA A 477 1.63 5.05 -13.07
C ALA A 477 0.48 6.06 -12.88
N ALA A 478 0.59 6.96 -11.89
CA ALA A 478 -0.40 8.01 -11.69
C ALA A 478 -0.48 9.01 -12.86
N LEU A 479 0.65 9.32 -13.49
CA LEU A 479 0.69 10.16 -14.69
C LEU A 479 0.13 9.44 -15.94
N ASP A 480 0.41 8.14 -16.07
CA ASP A 480 -0.13 7.29 -17.15
C ASP A 480 -1.67 7.15 -17.02
N GLU A 481 -2.19 7.01 -15.78
CA GLU A 481 -3.63 6.90 -15.50
C GLU A 481 -4.42 8.14 -15.96
N ILE A 482 -3.85 9.33 -15.83
CA ILE A 482 -4.46 10.57 -16.32
C ILE A 482 -4.20 10.81 -17.82
N GLY A 483 -3.53 9.88 -18.51
CA GLY A 483 -3.19 9.96 -19.93
C GLY A 483 -2.10 10.99 -20.26
N ALA A 484 -1.16 11.24 -19.35
CA ALA A 484 0.00 12.09 -19.63
C ALA A 484 1.04 11.33 -20.48
N ARG A 485 1.82 12.07 -21.28
CA ARG A 485 2.96 11.50 -22.02
C ARG A 485 4.17 11.46 -21.10
N VAL A 486 4.60 10.27 -20.70
CA VAL A 486 5.69 10.08 -19.74
C VAL A 486 6.78 9.20 -20.32
N ASP A 487 8.02 9.68 -20.24
CA ASP A 487 9.24 8.93 -20.51
C ASP A 487 10.07 8.81 -19.23
N VAL A 488 10.87 7.75 -19.13
CA VAL A 488 11.84 7.58 -18.04
C VAL A 488 13.24 7.45 -18.64
N VAL A 489 14.22 8.14 -18.05
CA VAL A 489 15.62 8.03 -18.49
C VAL A 489 16.19 6.66 -18.12
N GLU A 490 16.82 5.97 -19.07
CA GLU A 490 17.53 4.71 -18.82
C GLU A 490 18.63 4.87 -17.75
N GLN A 491 18.60 4.01 -16.72
CA GLN A 491 19.41 4.12 -15.48
C GLN A 491 20.94 3.97 -15.65
N GLY A 492 21.47 3.83 -16.86
CA GLY A 492 22.91 3.89 -17.13
C GLY A 492 23.55 5.27 -16.88
N ALA A 493 22.73 6.30 -16.65
CA ALA A 493 23.14 7.70 -16.58
C ALA A 493 23.11 8.34 -15.18
N LEU A 494 22.81 7.62 -14.09
CA LEU A 494 22.77 8.21 -12.73
C LEU A 494 23.24 7.30 -11.58
N ALA A 495 23.77 6.11 -11.85
CA ALA A 495 24.19 5.14 -10.82
C ALA A 495 25.57 5.42 -10.16
N GLY A 496 26.09 6.66 -10.24
CA GLY A 496 27.51 6.94 -10.02
C GLY A 496 27.86 7.98 -8.95
N VAL A 497 27.20 8.07 -7.79
CA VAL A 497 27.64 9.00 -6.73
C VAL A 497 27.82 8.26 -5.38
N ARG A 498 29.08 7.98 -5.02
CA ARG A 498 29.48 7.49 -3.70
C ARG A 498 29.28 8.59 -2.64
N LYS A 499 28.70 8.22 -1.49
CA LYS A 499 28.69 8.99 -0.23
C LYS A 499 30.12 9.04 0.35
N GLN A 500 31.02 9.85 -0.23
CA GLN A 500 32.16 10.48 0.44
C GLN A 500 32.92 11.32 -0.61
N GLY A 501 32.58 12.61 -0.67
CA GLY A 501 33.55 13.69 -0.93
C GLY A 501 34.21 13.86 -2.31
N GLY A 502 33.99 13.00 -3.32
CA GLY A 502 34.61 13.16 -4.64
C GLY A 502 33.65 12.90 -5.81
N VAL A 503 33.69 13.76 -6.83
CA VAL A 503 32.97 13.54 -8.10
C VAL A 503 33.81 12.58 -8.94
N SER A 504 33.33 11.35 -9.16
CA SER A 504 34.02 10.43 -10.07
C SER A 504 33.85 10.91 -11.52
N ALA A 505 34.84 10.70 -12.38
CA ALA A 505 34.75 11.03 -13.82
C ALA A 505 33.52 10.38 -14.47
N GLY A 506 33.15 9.16 -14.02
CA GLY A 506 31.95 8.43 -14.44
C GLY A 506 30.65 9.19 -14.17
N ALA A 507 30.50 9.81 -12.99
CA ALA A 507 29.35 10.62 -12.61
C ALA A 507 29.17 11.85 -13.52
N VAL A 508 30.29 12.48 -13.91
CA VAL A 508 30.29 13.64 -14.82
C VAL A 508 29.85 13.22 -16.22
N THR A 509 30.40 12.13 -16.76
CA THR A 509 29.98 11.61 -18.08
C THR A 509 28.50 11.22 -18.11
N GLN A 510 28.01 10.65 -17.04
CA GLN A 510 26.61 10.25 -16.85
C GLN A 510 25.67 11.46 -16.84
N LEU A 511 26.00 12.48 -16.03
CA LEU A 511 25.30 13.76 -16.03
C LEU A 511 25.32 14.43 -17.42
N LEU A 512 26.46 14.43 -18.11
CA LEU A 512 26.57 15.01 -19.46
C LEU A 512 25.71 14.27 -20.48
N ARG A 513 25.58 12.94 -20.41
CA ARG A 513 24.68 12.16 -21.27
C ARG A 513 23.22 12.53 -21.02
N LEU A 514 22.82 12.59 -19.75
CA LEU A 514 21.48 13.00 -19.37
C LEU A 514 21.17 14.42 -19.84
N VAL A 515 22.09 15.38 -19.62
CA VAL A 515 21.95 16.77 -20.11
C VAL A 515 21.80 16.82 -21.63
N ARG A 516 22.56 16.01 -22.39
CA ARG A 516 22.43 15.95 -23.85
C ARG A 516 21.10 15.35 -24.31
N ASP A 517 20.61 14.32 -23.64
CA ASP A 517 19.30 13.73 -23.98
C ASP A 517 18.16 14.69 -23.69
N VAL A 518 18.16 15.31 -22.50
CA VAL A 518 17.22 16.37 -22.13
C VAL A 518 17.29 17.54 -23.12
N ALA A 519 18.50 17.98 -23.50
CA ALA A 519 18.65 19.05 -24.48
C ALA A 519 18.11 18.68 -25.87
N ARG A 520 18.22 17.41 -26.28
CA ARG A 520 17.65 16.91 -27.54
C ARG A 520 16.12 16.95 -27.49
N ARG A 521 15.52 16.45 -26.41
CA ARG A 521 14.07 16.45 -26.19
C ARG A 521 13.52 17.88 -26.09
N ALA A 522 14.22 18.75 -25.36
CA ALA A 522 13.86 20.15 -25.18
C ALA A 522 13.76 20.96 -26.48
N ARG A 523 14.40 20.54 -27.59
CA ARG A 523 14.25 21.20 -28.90
C ARG A 523 12.81 21.22 -29.39
N ARG A 524 12.00 20.22 -29.02
CA ARG A 524 10.57 20.10 -29.35
C ARG A 524 9.66 20.88 -28.40
N ALA A 525 10.19 21.34 -27.27
CA ALA A 525 9.47 22.15 -26.29
C ALA A 525 9.74 23.65 -26.48
N GLU A 526 8.84 24.48 -26.00
CA GLU A 526 8.98 25.93 -25.88
C GLU A 526 9.57 26.34 -24.53
N VAL A 527 9.34 25.54 -23.49
CA VAL A 527 9.84 25.77 -22.12
C VAL A 527 10.16 24.45 -21.43
N ILE A 528 11.19 24.44 -20.58
CA ILE A 528 11.52 23.31 -19.70
C ILE A 528 11.03 23.65 -18.29
N TYR A 529 10.28 22.75 -17.67
CA TYR A 529 9.77 22.89 -16.31
C TYR A 529 10.41 21.84 -15.40
N ALA A 530 11.21 22.26 -14.42
CA ALA A 530 11.82 21.37 -13.44
C ALA A 530 11.02 21.40 -12.13
N ASN A 531 10.52 20.24 -11.68
CA ASN A 531 9.70 20.16 -10.45
C ASN A 531 10.52 19.93 -9.17
N THR A 532 11.76 19.45 -9.29
CA THR A 532 12.64 19.09 -8.17
C THR A 532 14.07 19.60 -8.34
N GLN A 533 14.86 19.58 -7.27
CA GLN A 533 16.21 20.16 -7.26
C GLN A 533 17.18 19.47 -8.24
N ARG A 534 17.22 18.12 -8.32
CA ARG A 534 18.11 17.46 -9.29
C ARG A 534 17.62 17.67 -10.72
N ALA A 535 16.30 17.68 -10.94
CA ALA A 535 15.71 18.04 -12.21
C ALA A 535 16.14 19.46 -12.64
N MET A 536 16.21 20.41 -11.70
CA MET A 536 16.68 21.77 -11.98
C MET A 536 18.13 21.82 -12.44
N VAL A 537 19.04 21.07 -11.80
CA VAL A 537 20.46 21.04 -12.21
C VAL A 537 20.60 20.58 -13.67
N VAL A 538 19.88 19.52 -14.03
CA VAL A 538 19.87 18.99 -15.40
C VAL A 538 19.20 19.98 -16.36
N ALA A 539 18.05 20.56 -15.96
CA ALA A 539 17.30 21.52 -16.76
C ALA A 539 18.12 22.78 -17.08
N ALA A 540 18.83 23.35 -16.10
CA ALA A 540 19.63 24.55 -16.28
C ALA A 540 20.74 24.36 -17.33
N LEU A 541 21.43 23.22 -17.29
CA LEU A 541 22.47 22.89 -18.26
C LEU A 541 21.89 22.55 -19.64
N ALA A 542 20.81 21.75 -19.68
CA ALA A 542 20.17 21.33 -20.91
C ALA A 542 19.45 22.48 -21.64
N GLY A 543 18.80 23.37 -20.89
CA GLY A 543 18.14 24.57 -21.41
C GLY A 543 19.14 25.52 -22.05
N ARG A 544 20.32 25.71 -21.44
CA ARG A 544 21.41 26.48 -22.07
C ARG A 544 21.89 25.86 -23.38
N LEU A 545 22.07 24.53 -23.41
CA LEU A 545 22.49 23.80 -24.61
C LEU A 545 21.43 23.82 -25.73
N ALA A 546 20.15 23.75 -25.37
CA ALA A 546 19.02 23.74 -26.30
C ALA A 546 18.51 25.16 -26.64
N ARG A 547 19.03 26.21 -26.00
CA ARG A 547 18.52 27.59 -26.04
C ARG A 547 17.02 27.67 -25.72
N LYS A 548 16.62 27.02 -24.62
CA LYS A 548 15.24 27.01 -24.12
C LYS A 548 15.17 27.62 -22.73
N PRO A 549 14.13 28.42 -22.43
CA PRO A 549 13.93 28.94 -21.09
C PRO A 549 13.61 27.81 -20.10
N VAL A 550 14.09 27.96 -18.88
CA VAL A 550 13.91 26.99 -17.80
C VAL A 550 13.14 27.63 -16.66
N VAL A 551 12.03 27.00 -16.27
CA VAL A 551 11.27 27.33 -15.07
C VAL A 551 11.54 26.27 -14.01
N TRP A 552 12.00 26.69 -12.83
CA TRP A 552 12.17 25.78 -11.68
C TRP A 552 11.06 26.00 -10.65
N HIS A 553 10.35 24.93 -10.28
CA HIS A 553 9.46 24.92 -9.13
C HIS A 553 10.23 24.61 -7.84
N LEU A 554 10.48 25.64 -7.04
CA LEU A 554 11.11 25.55 -5.74
C LEU A 554 10.08 25.17 -4.67
N ARG A 555 10.28 24.01 -4.03
CA ARG A 555 9.38 23.44 -3.03
C ARG A 555 9.89 23.59 -1.58
N ASP A 556 11.14 24.01 -1.40
CA ASP A 556 11.84 24.03 -0.10
C ASP A 556 12.42 25.43 0.21
N ILE A 557 12.56 25.75 1.51
CA ILE A 557 13.30 26.94 1.96
C ILE A 557 14.81 26.66 1.83
N VAL A 558 15.48 27.39 0.95
CA VAL A 558 16.92 27.27 0.72
C VAL A 558 17.74 28.03 1.76
N SER A 559 17.81 27.51 2.99
CA SER A 559 18.63 28.04 4.09
C SER A 559 19.74 27.08 4.53
N ASP A 560 20.72 27.59 5.31
CA ASP A 560 21.79 26.79 5.91
C ASP A 560 21.26 25.72 6.90
N ASP A 561 20.06 25.94 7.46
CA ASP A 561 19.42 24.99 8.38
C ASP A 561 18.83 23.77 7.65
N HIS A 562 18.43 23.94 6.38
CA HIS A 562 17.76 22.90 5.59
C HIS A 562 18.70 22.26 4.55
N PHE A 563 19.76 22.97 4.13
CA PHE A 563 20.66 22.53 3.07
C PHE A 563 22.13 22.67 3.46
N GLY A 564 22.96 21.70 3.05
CA GLY A 564 24.40 21.81 3.23
C GLY A 564 25.04 22.87 2.32
N ARG A 565 26.13 23.50 2.77
CA ARG A 565 26.87 24.55 2.01
C ARG A 565 27.16 24.21 0.53
N LYS A 566 27.47 22.94 0.22
CA LYS A 566 27.72 22.48 -1.15
C LYS A 566 26.45 22.48 -2.03
N GLN A 567 25.28 22.17 -1.45
CA GLN A 567 24.00 22.20 -2.16
C GLN A 567 23.55 23.65 -2.43
N LEU A 568 23.72 24.54 -1.45
CA LEU A 568 23.45 25.97 -1.61
C LEU A 568 24.32 26.60 -2.71
N LEU A 569 25.62 26.24 -2.75
CA LEU A 569 26.50 26.65 -3.84
C LEU A 569 26.03 26.12 -5.21
N ALA A 570 25.61 24.85 -5.29
CA ALA A 570 25.10 24.27 -6.53
C ALA A 570 23.84 24.99 -7.04
N ILE A 571 22.90 25.31 -6.15
CA ILE A 571 21.70 26.10 -6.47
C ILE A 571 22.10 27.47 -7.03
N LYS A 572 23.00 28.19 -6.33
CA LYS A 572 23.47 29.51 -6.75
C LYS A 572 24.13 29.50 -8.13
N VAL A 573 24.94 28.47 -8.42
CA VAL A 573 25.60 28.30 -9.72
C VAL A 573 24.57 27.98 -10.81
N CYS A 574 23.68 27.00 -10.59
CA CYS A 574 22.69 26.61 -11.60
C CYS A 574 21.68 27.73 -11.91
N ALA A 575 21.27 28.48 -10.88
CA ALA A 575 20.41 29.66 -11.04
C ALA A 575 21.02 30.67 -12.02
N ARG A 576 22.32 30.99 -11.86
CA ARG A 576 23.03 31.91 -12.77
C ARG A 576 23.28 31.35 -14.16
N LEU A 577 23.44 30.03 -14.30
CA LEU A 577 23.86 29.42 -15.55
C LEU A 577 22.73 29.25 -16.57
N GLY A 578 21.49 29.02 -16.11
CA GLY A 578 20.42 28.67 -17.03
C GLY A 578 18.98 28.64 -16.50
N VAL A 579 18.71 29.02 -15.25
CA VAL A 579 17.31 29.16 -14.77
C VAL A 579 16.79 30.53 -15.18
N THR A 580 15.68 30.55 -15.92
CA THR A 580 15.06 31.79 -16.43
C THR A 580 14.07 32.37 -15.43
N ARG A 581 13.28 31.50 -14.80
CA ARG A 581 12.22 31.88 -13.86
C ARG A 581 12.08 30.84 -12.75
N VAL A 582 11.67 31.27 -11.57
CA VAL A 582 11.44 30.38 -10.43
C VAL A 582 10.01 30.54 -9.95
N ILE A 583 9.33 29.42 -9.71
CA ILE A 583 8.05 29.36 -9.02
C ILE A 583 8.36 28.89 -7.60
N ALA A 584 8.19 29.75 -6.60
CA ALA A 584 8.31 29.39 -5.20
C ALA A 584 6.93 29.06 -4.62
N ASN A 585 6.85 28.04 -3.77
CA ASN A 585 5.60 27.66 -3.10
C ASN A 585 5.19 28.61 -1.96
N SER A 586 6.05 29.54 -1.57
CA SER A 586 5.82 30.59 -0.58
C SER A 586 6.77 31.77 -0.78
N ASP A 587 6.39 32.94 -0.26
CA ASP A 587 7.19 34.15 -0.24
C ASP A 587 8.43 33.96 0.64
N ALA A 588 8.33 33.24 1.76
CA ALA A 588 9.49 32.83 2.56
C ALA A 588 10.54 32.07 1.72
N SER A 589 10.10 31.12 0.90
CA SER A 589 10.99 30.37 -0.01
C SER A 589 11.55 31.28 -1.12
N ALA A 590 10.75 32.20 -1.66
CA ALA A 590 11.18 33.18 -2.65
C ALA A 590 12.25 34.13 -2.09
N GLN A 591 12.05 34.66 -0.89
CA GLN A 591 12.99 35.56 -0.22
C GLN A 591 14.31 34.86 0.08
N ALA A 592 14.27 33.65 0.66
CA ALA A 592 15.47 32.85 0.92
C ALA A 592 16.25 32.58 -0.37
N PHE A 593 15.56 32.21 -1.45
CA PHE A 593 16.17 31.98 -2.75
C PHE A 593 16.80 33.25 -3.34
N ARG A 594 16.11 34.39 -3.26
CA ARG A 594 16.62 35.68 -3.75
C ARG A 594 17.84 36.14 -2.96
N ALA A 595 17.83 35.99 -1.63
CA ALA A 595 18.97 36.31 -0.77
C ALA A 595 20.19 35.47 -1.14
N LEU A 596 20.00 34.18 -1.44
CA LEU A 596 21.08 33.27 -1.85
C LEU A 596 21.66 33.61 -3.24
N THR A 597 20.80 33.91 -4.21
CA THR A 597 21.16 33.92 -5.65
C THR A 597 21.31 35.30 -6.26
N GLY A 598 20.63 36.31 -5.71
CA GLY A 598 20.55 37.67 -6.27
C GLY A 598 19.47 37.87 -7.33
N PHE A 599 18.53 36.92 -7.51
CA PHE A 599 17.42 37.07 -8.45
C PHE A 599 16.51 38.26 -8.09
N THR A 600 16.06 39.00 -9.11
CA THR A 600 15.10 40.11 -8.92
C THR A 600 13.66 39.59 -8.78
N PRO A 601 12.74 40.35 -8.13
CA PRO A 601 11.35 39.92 -7.93
C PRO A 601 10.63 39.50 -9.23
N GLN A 602 11.00 40.09 -10.36
CA GLN A 602 10.36 39.83 -11.67
C GLN A 602 10.64 38.42 -12.21
N HIS A 603 11.65 37.72 -11.66
CA HIS A 603 12.05 36.37 -12.08
C HIS A 603 11.65 35.29 -11.08
N VAL A 604 10.99 35.64 -9.98
CA VAL A 604 10.54 34.71 -8.93
C VAL A 604 9.07 34.97 -8.63
N ASP A 605 8.20 34.06 -9.05
CA ASP A 605 6.77 34.12 -8.75
C ASP A 605 6.44 33.24 -7.56
N VAL A 606 5.53 33.71 -6.71
CA VAL A 606 4.96 32.90 -5.63
C VAL A 606 3.67 32.26 -6.10
N VAL A 607 3.67 30.93 -6.13
CA VAL A 607 2.48 30.11 -6.42
C VAL A 607 2.33 29.06 -5.35
N PHE A 608 1.39 29.29 -4.45
CA PHE A 608 1.05 28.39 -3.37
C PHE A 608 0.60 27.02 -3.87
N ASN A 609 0.80 25.97 -3.07
CA ASN A 609 0.36 24.63 -3.45
C ASN A 609 -1.16 24.56 -3.61
N GLY A 610 -1.62 23.89 -4.67
CA GLY A 610 -3.02 23.54 -4.86
C GLY A 610 -3.45 22.41 -3.94
N ILE A 611 -4.50 22.64 -3.15
CA ILE A 611 -5.12 21.64 -2.27
C ILE A 611 -6.53 21.35 -2.80
N SER A 612 -6.84 20.08 -3.03
CA SER A 612 -8.16 19.67 -3.52
C SER A 612 -9.21 19.76 -2.42
N ALA A 613 -10.36 20.36 -2.74
CA ALA A 613 -11.54 20.38 -1.87
C ALA A 613 -12.34 19.06 -1.95
N GLU A 614 -12.13 18.25 -3.01
CA GLU A 614 -12.93 17.06 -3.29
C GLU A 614 -13.05 16.07 -2.12
N PRO A 615 -11.96 15.74 -1.36
CA PRO A 615 -12.08 14.83 -0.22
C PRO A 615 -12.99 15.38 0.89
N PHE A 616 -13.04 16.70 1.04
CA PHE A 616 -13.90 17.37 2.01
C PHE A 616 -15.34 17.48 1.48
N ASP A 617 -15.51 17.79 0.20
CA ASP A 617 -16.83 17.91 -0.42
C ASP A 617 -17.55 16.56 -0.51
N ALA A 618 -16.82 15.46 -0.72
CA ALA A 618 -17.35 14.10 -0.67
C ALA A 618 -18.01 13.76 0.68
N LEU A 619 -17.63 14.48 1.75
CA LEU A 619 -18.17 14.34 3.10
C LEU A 619 -19.21 15.42 3.45
N ALA A 620 -19.77 16.14 2.48
CA ALA A 620 -20.73 17.23 2.76
C ALA A 620 -22.03 16.74 3.44
N GLY A 621 -22.46 15.50 3.16
CA GLY A 621 -23.66 14.89 3.73
C GLY A 621 -23.45 14.11 5.03
N VAL A 622 -22.22 13.99 5.52
CA VAL A 622 -21.89 13.19 6.72
C VAL A 622 -21.85 14.10 7.94
N SER A 623 -22.64 13.77 8.98
CA SER A 623 -22.66 14.57 10.21
C SER A 623 -21.36 14.44 11.00
N GLN A 624 -20.97 15.52 11.70
CA GLN A 624 -19.78 15.51 12.56
C GLN A 624 -19.89 14.45 13.67
N ALA A 625 -21.09 14.23 14.23
CA ALA A 625 -21.34 13.18 15.23
C ALA A 625 -21.04 11.77 14.67
N ALA A 626 -21.45 11.48 13.43
CA ALA A 626 -21.14 10.20 12.79
C ALA A 626 -19.62 10.02 12.57
N LEU A 627 -18.92 11.10 12.21
CA LEU A 627 -17.46 11.09 12.07
C LEU A 627 -16.76 10.88 13.42
N ARG A 628 -17.22 11.54 14.50
CA ARG A 628 -16.70 11.32 15.86
C ARG A 628 -16.89 9.88 16.31
N ALA A 629 -18.09 9.33 16.11
CA ALA A 629 -18.38 7.94 16.42
C ALA A 629 -17.48 6.96 15.65
N ARG A 630 -17.20 7.23 14.36
CA ARG A 630 -16.29 6.43 13.53
C ARG A 630 -14.88 6.32 14.12
N PHE A 631 -14.39 7.37 14.78
CA PHE A 631 -13.05 7.42 15.37
C PHE A 631 -13.03 7.19 16.88
N GLY A 632 -14.16 6.83 17.50
CA GLY A 632 -14.25 6.65 18.95
C GLY A 632 -14.04 7.95 19.75
N LEU A 633 -14.31 9.09 19.14
CA LEU A 633 -14.12 10.41 19.75
C LEU A 633 -15.39 10.83 20.52
N PRO A 634 -15.25 11.55 21.66
CA PRO A 634 -16.39 12.01 22.45
C PRO A 634 -17.29 12.97 21.68
N GLU A 635 -18.60 12.70 21.69
CA GLU A 635 -19.57 13.43 20.87
C GLU A 635 -19.73 14.90 21.27
N HIS A 636 -19.72 15.19 22.57
CA HIS A 636 -19.99 16.54 23.10
C HIS A 636 -18.75 17.28 23.60
N ALA A 637 -17.58 16.68 23.50
CA ALA A 637 -16.34 17.32 23.93
C ALA A 637 -15.85 18.35 22.89
N TRP A 638 -15.09 19.32 23.37
CA TRP A 638 -14.34 20.24 22.52
C TRP A 638 -13.07 19.56 21.98
N LEU A 639 -13.05 19.23 20.70
CA LEU A 639 -11.98 18.47 20.07
C LEU A 639 -11.03 19.38 19.29
N VAL A 640 -9.76 19.41 19.70
CA VAL A 640 -8.67 20.10 19.00
C VAL A 640 -7.79 19.08 18.28
N GLY A 641 -7.79 19.12 16.95
CA GLY A 641 -7.05 18.18 16.12
C GLY A 641 -5.67 18.69 15.68
N SER A 642 -4.63 17.90 15.86
CA SER A 642 -3.31 18.10 15.23
C SER A 642 -3.07 17.03 14.17
N PHE A 643 -2.76 17.46 12.95
CA PHE A 643 -2.66 16.59 11.78
C PHE A 643 -1.24 16.62 11.22
N SER A 644 -0.31 15.91 11.84
CA SER A 644 1.07 15.87 11.36
C SER A 644 1.81 14.63 11.87
N ARG A 645 2.90 14.24 11.20
CA ARG A 645 3.81 13.22 11.71
C ARG A 645 4.23 13.56 13.14
N LEU A 646 4.39 12.55 13.98
CA LEU A 646 4.92 12.74 15.33
C LEU A 646 6.43 12.97 15.23
N ALA A 647 6.82 14.23 15.35
CA ALA A 647 8.21 14.66 15.32
C ALA A 647 8.35 15.93 16.15
N ARG A 648 9.45 16.08 16.89
CA ARG A 648 9.59 17.16 17.88
C ARG A 648 9.32 18.56 17.31
N TRP A 649 9.81 18.82 16.10
CA TRP A 649 9.65 20.12 15.43
C TRP A 649 8.20 20.44 15.02
N LYS A 650 7.30 19.44 14.97
CA LYS A 650 5.86 19.60 14.73
C LYS A 650 5.06 20.02 15.97
N GLY A 651 5.67 19.97 17.15
CA GLY A 651 5.17 20.65 18.34
C GLY A 651 3.91 20.05 18.98
N GLN A 652 3.64 18.75 18.84
CA GLN A 652 2.53 18.11 19.54
C GLN A 652 2.63 18.25 21.06
N HIS A 653 3.85 18.25 21.59
CA HIS A 653 4.12 18.47 23.01
C HIS A 653 3.58 19.82 23.53
N LEU A 654 3.61 20.88 22.72
CA LEU A 654 3.03 22.18 23.09
C LEU A 654 1.51 22.14 23.15
N LEU A 655 0.87 21.37 22.25
CA LEU A 655 -0.57 21.19 22.29
C LEU A 655 -1.01 20.42 23.54
N LEU A 656 -0.22 19.43 23.97
CA LEU A 656 -0.46 18.72 25.23
C LEU A 656 -0.25 19.64 26.44
N GLU A 657 0.78 20.48 26.44
CA GLU A 657 1.02 21.48 27.49
C GLU A 657 -0.12 22.50 27.57
N ALA A 658 -0.61 23.00 26.42
CA ALA A 658 -1.78 23.85 26.35
C ALA A 658 -3.02 23.16 26.94
N ALA A 659 -3.30 21.91 26.55
CA ALA A 659 -4.45 21.15 27.03
C ALA A 659 -4.39 20.80 28.53
N ALA A 660 -3.19 20.76 29.13
CA ALA A 660 -3.03 20.59 30.57
C ALA A 660 -3.59 21.80 31.36
N GLY A 661 -3.52 23.01 30.79
CA GLY A 661 -4.10 24.23 31.37
C GLY A 661 -5.60 24.42 31.14
N HIS A 662 -6.22 23.63 30.25
CA HIS A 662 -7.62 23.75 29.85
C HIS A 662 -8.36 22.41 29.97
N PRO A 663 -9.01 22.12 31.11
CA PRO A 663 -9.57 20.80 31.41
C PRO A 663 -10.70 20.35 30.47
N ASP A 664 -11.46 21.29 29.89
CA ASP A 664 -12.57 20.98 28.96
C ASP A 664 -12.09 20.70 27.53
N MET A 665 -10.78 20.79 27.27
CA MET A 665 -10.19 20.56 25.96
C MET A 665 -9.76 19.10 25.81
N HIS A 666 -10.15 18.48 24.70
CA HIS A 666 -9.64 17.18 24.27
C HIS A 666 -8.75 17.36 23.05
N VAL A 667 -7.63 16.63 23.01
CA VAL A 667 -6.65 16.68 21.93
C VAL A 667 -6.77 15.44 21.07
N VAL A 668 -6.83 15.60 19.75
CA VAL A 668 -6.81 14.50 18.79
C VAL A 668 -5.52 14.57 17.99
N LEU A 669 -4.62 13.63 18.20
CA LEU A 669 -3.34 13.54 17.48
C LEU A 669 -3.48 12.54 16.33
N VAL A 670 -3.40 13.07 15.10
CA VAL A 670 -3.50 12.30 13.85
C VAL A 670 -2.14 12.33 13.15
N GLY A 671 -1.49 11.17 13.13
CA GLY A 671 -0.16 10.96 12.60
C GLY A 671 0.60 9.87 13.34
N ALA A 672 1.70 9.40 12.76
CA ALA A 672 2.58 8.39 13.35
C ALA A 672 4.03 8.91 13.36
N PRO A 673 4.91 8.36 14.22
CA PRO A 673 6.35 8.63 14.12
C PRO A 673 6.89 8.07 12.79
N LEU A 674 7.85 8.77 12.21
CA LEU A 674 8.54 8.35 10.99
C LEU A 674 10.03 8.61 11.17
N PHE A 675 10.89 7.75 10.62
CA PHE A 675 12.35 7.94 10.61
C PHE A 675 13.03 7.93 11.99
N GLY A 676 12.62 7.03 12.89
CA GLY A 676 13.26 6.86 14.21
C GLY A 676 12.78 7.84 15.29
N GLU A 677 11.60 8.44 15.10
CA GLU A 677 10.95 9.34 16.07
C GLU A 677 10.09 8.57 17.09
N ASP A 678 10.28 7.26 17.25
CA ASP A 678 9.52 6.40 18.18
C ASP A 678 9.69 6.86 19.63
N ASP A 679 10.90 7.33 20.00
CA ASP A 679 11.19 7.89 21.31
C ASP A 679 10.37 9.15 21.60
N TYR A 680 10.15 10.00 20.58
CA TYR A 680 9.33 11.19 20.73
C TYR A 680 7.85 10.84 20.92
N ALA A 681 7.34 9.84 20.18
CA ALA A 681 5.99 9.34 20.39
C ALA A 681 5.80 8.76 21.80
N ALA A 682 6.78 8.00 22.32
CA ALA A 682 6.77 7.50 23.70
C ALA A 682 6.76 8.64 24.73
N GLN A 683 7.54 9.70 24.51
CA GLN A 683 7.53 10.90 25.37
C GLN A 683 6.16 11.57 25.40
N LEU A 684 5.45 11.66 24.27
CA LEU A 684 4.09 12.22 24.24
C LEU A 684 3.13 11.40 25.11
N HIS A 685 3.16 10.07 25.02
CA HIS A 685 2.36 9.20 25.88
C HIS A 685 2.71 9.37 27.37
N GLU A 686 4.00 9.50 27.70
CA GLU A 686 4.44 9.75 29.08
C GLU A 686 3.95 11.11 29.59
N THR A 687 3.99 12.16 28.76
CA THR A 687 3.44 13.48 29.09
C THR A 687 1.94 13.41 29.38
N VAL A 688 1.17 12.64 28.60
CA VAL A 688 -0.27 12.44 28.83
C VAL A 688 -0.52 11.78 30.17
N ALA A 689 0.16 10.66 30.45
CA ALA A 689 0.00 9.92 31.71
C ALA A 689 0.43 10.76 32.92
N ARG A 690 1.52 11.52 32.81
CA ARG A 690 2.02 12.40 33.89
C ARG A 690 1.04 13.49 34.29
N HIS A 691 0.27 14.00 33.34
CA HIS A 691 -0.74 15.04 33.58
C HIS A 691 -2.16 14.47 33.77
N GLY A 692 -2.32 13.13 33.77
CA GLY A 692 -3.61 12.47 33.94
C GLY A 692 -4.62 12.82 32.85
N MET A 693 -4.17 12.90 31.59
CA MET A 693 -5.00 13.31 30.45
C MET A 693 -5.40 12.13 29.54
N ASP A 694 -5.30 10.89 30.02
CA ASP A 694 -5.53 9.67 29.23
C ASP A 694 -6.95 9.59 28.63
N ASP A 695 -7.94 10.23 29.27
CA ASP A 695 -9.33 10.34 28.82
C ASP A 695 -9.57 11.51 27.86
N ARG A 696 -8.61 12.44 27.78
CA ARG A 696 -8.71 13.67 26.97
C ARG A 696 -7.80 13.71 25.76
N VAL A 697 -6.80 12.83 25.65
CA VAL A 697 -5.87 12.79 24.53
C VAL A 697 -6.04 11.53 23.70
N HIS A 698 -6.45 11.71 22.44
CA HIS A 698 -6.81 10.66 21.51
C HIS A 698 -5.73 10.50 20.44
N PHE A 699 -4.93 9.45 20.52
CA PHE A 699 -3.96 9.10 19.49
C PHE A 699 -4.63 8.23 18.43
N LEU A 700 -4.86 8.79 17.23
CA LEU A 700 -5.48 8.06 16.12
C LEU A 700 -4.46 7.38 15.19
N GLY A 701 -3.16 7.60 15.42
CA GLY A 701 -2.11 7.06 14.55
C GLY A 701 -2.16 7.64 13.14
N PHE A 702 -1.52 6.96 12.19
CA PHE A 702 -1.55 7.37 10.78
C PHE A 702 -2.95 7.13 10.18
N GLN A 703 -3.56 8.17 9.62
CA GLN A 703 -4.87 8.12 8.97
C GLN A 703 -4.75 8.48 7.49
N ARG A 704 -5.38 7.69 6.61
CA ARG A 704 -5.45 7.99 5.17
C ARG A 704 -6.60 8.95 4.84
N ASP A 705 -7.71 8.87 5.58
CA ASP A 705 -8.88 9.74 5.43
C ASP A 705 -8.77 10.96 6.36
N VAL A 706 -7.76 11.79 6.10
CA VAL A 706 -7.48 12.99 6.90
C VAL A 706 -8.66 13.96 6.86
N ALA A 707 -9.39 14.02 5.75
CA ALA A 707 -10.57 14.87 5.61
C ALA A 707 -11.68 14.51 6.59
N ALA A 708 -11.97 13.21 6.78
CA ALA A 708 -12.92 12.76 7.80
C ALA A 708 -12.45 13.10 9.22
N CYS A 709 -11.16 12.91 9.53
CA CYS A 709 -10.62 13.24 10.84
C CYS A 709 -10.69 14.77 11.11
N MET A 710 -10.33 15.61 10.14
CA MET A 710 -10.45 17.06 10.24
C MET A 710 -11.90 17.52 10.38
N LYS A 711 -12.84 16.86 9.70
CA LYS A 711 -14.27 17.13 9.87
C LYS A 711 -14.83 16.60 11.20
N ALA A 712 -14.17 15.68 11.89
CA ALA A 712 -14.62 15.17 13.19
C ALA A 712 -14.30 16.14 14.35
N VAL A 713 -13.19 16.87 14.25
CA VAL A 713 -12.76 17.83 15.29
C VAL A 713 -13.46 19.17 15.17
N ASP A 714 -13.38 20.01 16.21
CA ASP A 714 -13.95 21.35 16.22
C ASP A 714 -12.98 22.41 15.72
N VAL A 715 -11.69 22.24 16.02
CA VAL A 715 -10.60 23.17 15.65
C VAL A 715 -9.40 22.39 15.15
N VAL A 716 -8.71 22.94 14.17
CA VAL A 716 -7.41 22.42 13.70
C VAL A 716 -6.29 23.26 14.31
N ALA A 717 -5.33 22.59 14.95
CA ALA A 717 -4.15 23.20 15.53
C ALA A 717 -2.89 22.80 14.76
N HIS A 718 -2.13 23.81 14.33
CA HIS A 718 -0.78 23.68 13.78
C HIS A 718 0.21 24.30 14.75
N THR A 719 1.12 23.49 15.31
CA THR A 719 1.94 23.89 16.46
C THR A 719 3.44 23.77 16.21
N SER A 720 3.87 23.85 14.95
CA SER A 720 5.29 23.68 14.60
C SER A 720 6.17 24.73 15.29
N ILE A 721 7.28 24.28 15.88
CA ILE A 721 8.23 25.15 16.61
C ILE A 721 9.37 25.68 15.72
N THR A 722 9.44 25.18 14.49
CA THR A 722 10.38 25.65 13.47
C THR A 722 9.58 26.15 12.27
N PRO A 723 10.08 27.16 11.52
CA PRO A 723 9.37 27.71 10.36
C PRO A 723 9.01 26.63 9.33
N GLU A 724 7.72 26.52 9.00
CA GLU A 724 7.26 25.59 7.98
C GLU A 724 7.19 26.27 6.60
N PRO A 725 7.61 25.64 5.49
CA PRO A 725 7.58 26.27 4.17
C PRO A 725 6.21 26.66 3.64
N PHE A 726 5.14 25.95 4.03
CA PHE A 726 3.77 26.21 3.61
C PHE A 726 2.76 25.86 4.70
N GLY A 727 2.68 24.58 5.13
CA GLY A 727 1.69 24.14 6.13
C GLY A 727 0.36 23.71 5.52
N ARG A 728 0.37 22.63 4.73
CA ARG A 728 -0.81 22.10 4.01
C ARG A 728 -2.04 21.90 4.90
N VAL A 729 -1.81 21.44 6.12
CA VAL A 729 -2.85 21.07 7.10
C VAL A 729 -3.71 22.26 7.53
N ILE A 730 -3.18 23.49 7.37
CA ILE A 730 -3.89 24.73 7.66
C ILE A 730 -4.96 24.96 6.59
N VAL A 731 -4.58 24.85 5.31
CA VAL A 731 -5.52 24.97 4.18
C VAL A 731 -6.53 23.82 4.19
N GLU A 732 -6.07 22.60 4.48
CA GLU A 732 -6.94 21.43 4.62
C GLU A 732 -7.95 21.62 5.76
N GLY A 733 -7.56 22.23 6.89
CA GLY A 733 -8.48 22.63 7.96
C GLY A 733 -9.52 23.67 7.54
N MET A 734 -9.09 24.69 6.77
CA MET A 734 -10.01 25.68 6.18
C MET A 734 -11.01 25.03 5.21
N LEU A 735 -10.55 24.10 4.35
CA LEU A 735 -11.41 23.34 3.43
C LEU A 735 -12.36 22.39 4.16
N ALA A 736 -11.94 21.84 5.31
CA ALA A 736 -12.79 21.09 6.22
C ALA A 736 -13.85 21.94 6.92
N LYS A 737 -13.85 23.26 6.70
CA LYS A 737 -14.70 24.26 7.36
C LYS A 737 -14.50 24.26 8.87
N ARG A 738 -13.24 24.21 9.30
CA ARG A 738 -12.83 24.33 10.70
C ARG A 738 -12.02 25.61 10.93
N PRO A 739 -12.22 26.31 12.06
CA PRO A 739 -11.30 27.37 12.44
C PRO A 739 -9.91 26.76 12.66
N VAL A 740 -8.88 27.54 12.33
CA VAL A 740 -7.49 27.10 12.41
C VAL A 740 -6.69 28.04 13.30
N VAL A 741 -5.91 27.46 14.21
CA VAL A 741 -4.89 28.15 15.00
C VAL A 741 -3.53 27.62 14.55
N ALA A 742 -2.61 28.51 14.18
CA ALA A 742 -1.30 28.10 13.68
C ALA A 742 -0.14 28.92 14.26
N ALA A 743 1.07 28.35 14.22
CA ALA A 743 2.29 29.03 14.66
C ALA A 743 2.69 30.16 13.69
N ARG A 744 3.02 31.34 14.22
CA ARG A 744 3.39 32.55 13.46
C ARG A 744 4.82 32.47 12.91
N ALA A 745 5.09 31.52 12.01
CA ALA A 745 6.41 31.35 11.41
C ALA A 745 6.37 30.79 9.98
N GLY A 746 7.38 31.13 9.18
CA GLY A 746 7.54 30.60 7.82
C GLY A 746 6.38 30.96 6.90
N GLY A 747 6.00 30.06 6.00
CA GLY A 747 4.90 30.25 5.04
C GLY A 747 3.50 30.25 5.67
N VAL A 748 3.37 29.97 6.98
CA VAL A 748 2.08 29.98 7.68
C VAL A 748 1.45 31.36 7.72
N VAL A 749 2.26 32.42 7.92
CA VAL A 749 1.78 33.81 7.98
C VAL A 749 1.29 34.34 6.62
N GLU A 750 1.57 33.59 5.54
CA GLU A 750 1.09 33.90 4.20
C GLU A 750 -0.30 33.27 3.94
N ILE A 751 -0.64 32.24 4.71
CA ILE A 751 -1.94 31.54 4.65
C ILE A 751 -2.95 32.23 5.56
N ILE A 752 -2.55 32.48 6.82
CA ILE A 752 -3.44 33.06 7.83
C ILE A 752 -3.25 34.57 7.93
N GLU A 753 -4.35 35.29 7.74
CA GLU A 753 -4.52 36.68 8.16
C GLU A 753 -5.20 36.65 9.54
N HIS A 754 -4.45 37.08 10.57
CA HIS A 754 -4.88 36.98 11.96
C HIS A 754 -6.22 37.70 12.18
N ASP A 755 -7.13 37.05 12.90
CA ASP A 755 -8.49 37.51 13.21
C ASP A 755 -9.46 37.62 12.02
N ASP A 756 -9.01 37.40 10.78
CA ASP A 756 -9.88 37.32 9.60
C ASP A 756 -10.20 35.87 9.22
N ASN A 757 -9.18 35.08 8.89
CA ASN A 757 -9.35 33.74 8.32
C ASN A 757 -8.74 32.62 9.18
N GLY A 758 -8.07 32.98 10.28
CA GLY A 758 -7.53 32.08 11.29
C GLY A 758 -6.84 32.84 12.43
N LEU A 759 -6.31 32.13 13.41
CA LEU A 759 -5.51 32.71 14.50
C LEU A 759 -4.04 32.32 14.40
N LEU A 760 -3.16 33.20 14.87
CA LEU A 760 -1.71 33.04 14.85
C LEU A 760 -1.16 33.21 16.25
N CYS A 761 -0.37 32.24 16.71
CA CYS A 761 0.29 32.23 18.02
C CYS A 761 1.82 32.20 17.86
N GLU A 762 2.56 32.75 18.82
CA GLU A 762 4.01 32.68 18.78
C GLU A 762 4.51 31.22 18.89
N PRO A 763 5.45 30.77 18.03
CA PRO A 763 6.00 29.42 18.11
C PRO A 763 6.63 29.13 19.47
N GLY A 764 6.30 27.99 20.08
CA GLY A 764 6.83 27.65 21.41
C GLY A 764 5.97 28.12 22.59
N ASP A 765 5.00 29.01 22.38
CA ASP A 765 4.15 29.53 23.46
C ASP A 765 2.88 28.67 23.65
N ALA A 766 2.98 27.65 24.51
CA ALA A 766 1.87 26.77 24.83
C ALA A 766 0.69 27.50 25.51
N ARG A 767 0.97 28.56 26.28
CA ARG A 767 -0.07 29.33 26.97
C ARG A 767 -0.90 30.14 25.97
N ALA A 768 -0.23 30.90 25.09
CA ALA A 768 -0.92 31.67 24.05
C ALA A 768 -1.71 30.76 23.09
N LEU A 769 -1.18 29.57 22.78
CA LEU A 769 -1.90 28.55 22.03
C LEU A 769 -3.18 28.09 22.76
N GLY A 770 -3.09 27.78 24.05
CA GLY A 770 -4.22 27.38 24.88
C GLY A 770 -5.30 28.46 24.95
N ASP A 771 -4.90 29.70 25.23
CA ASP A 771 -5.80 30.85 25.31
C ASP A 771 -6.56 31.08 23.98
N ALA A 772 -5.86 30.98 22.83
CA ALA A 772 -6.49 31.10 21.51
C ALA A 772 -7.50 29.98 21.22
N LEU A 773 -7.17 28.73 21.56
CA LEU A 773 -8.07 27.58 21.40
C LEU A 773 -9.29 27.67 22.32
N ALA A 774 -9.13 28.19 23.55
CA ALA A 774 -10.20 28.41 24.51
C ALA A 774 -11.11 29.60 24.12
N ALA A 775 -10.53 30.65 23.54
CA ALA A 775 -11.29 31.76 22.97
C ALA A 775 -12.21 31.26 21.83
N LEU A 776 -11.70 30.39 20.96
CA LEU A 776 -12.54 29.75 19.94
C LEU A 776 -13.64 28.89 20.56
N GLN A 777 -13.41 28.18 21.67
CA GLN A 777 -14.45 27.40 22.33
C GLN A 777 -15.62 28.27 22.82
N SER A 778 -15.31 29.41 23.44
CA SER A 778 -16.29 30.30 24.07
C SER A 778 -16.97 31.27 23.09
N ASP A 779 -16.27 31.73 22.04
CA ASP A 779 -16.81 32.69 21.06
C ASP A 779 -17.25 32.01 19.75
N ARG A 780 -18.55 31.70 19.68
CA ARG A 780 -19.15 31.13 18.47
C ARG A 780 -19.14 32.08 17.27
N ALA A 781 -19.32 33.38 17.49
CA ALA A 781 -19.36 34.36 16.41
C ALA A 781 -17.98 34.49 15.75
N LEU A 782 -16.91 34.53 16.56
CA LEU A 782 -15.55 34.47 16.06
C LEU A 782 -15.31 33.21 15.22
N ARG A 783 -15.67 32.01 15.72
CA ARG A 783 -15.51 30.77 14.96
C ARG A 783 -16.20 30.79 13.61
N GLU A 784 -17.47 31.18 13.57
CA GLU A 784 -18.26 31.18 12.32
C GLU A 784 -17.68 32.15 11.29
N ARG A 785 -17.20 33.33 11.72
CA ARG A 785 -16.48 34.27 10.85
C ARG A 785 -15.19 33.68 10.29
N LEU A 786 -14.33 33.13 11.15
CA LEU A 786 -13.05 32.55 10.74
C LEU A 786 -13.24 31.37 9.78
N VAL A 787 -14.25 30.52 10.02
CA VAL A 787 -14.59 29.39 9.13
C VAL A 787 -15.05 29.88 7.77
N ALA A 788 -15.94 30.88 7.71
CA ALA A 788 -16.44 31.41 6.46
C ALA A 788 -15.33 32.09 5.65
N SER A 789 -14.54 32.97 6.28
CA SER A 789 -13.42 33.66 5.64
C SER A 789 -12.30 32.67 5.23
N GLY A 790 -11.96 31.73 6.11
CA GLY A 790 -10.99 30.66 5.87
C GLY A 790 -11.35 29.79 4.67
N TYR A 791 -12.59 29.29 4.60
CA TYR A 791 -13.04 28.45 3.48
C TYR A 791 -13.00 29.20 2.14
N VAL A 792 -13.45 30.46 2.10
CA VAL A 792 -13.37 31.29 0.89
C VAL A 792 -11.93 31.57 0.48
N THR A 793 -11.07 31.89 1.47
CA THR A 793 -9.62 32.09 1.26
C THR A 793 -8.98 30.83 0.67
N ALA A 794 -9.27 29.67 1.26
CA ALA A 794 -8.76 28.38 0.80
C ALA A 794 -9.12 28.09 -0.66
N LEU A 795 -10.38 28.22 -1.04
CA LEU A 795 -10.83 28.00 -2.42
C LEU A 795 -10.21 29.00 -3.40
N ARG A 796 -10.17 30.29 -3.03
CA ARG A 796 -9.70 31.34 -3.94
C ARG A 796 -8.19 31.34 -4.13
N ARG A 797 -7.42 31.20 -3.05
CA ARG A 797 -5.96 31.37 -3.05
C ARG A 797 -5.19 30.06 -3.16
N PHE A 798 -5.73 28.98 -2.62
CA PHE A 798 -5.02 27.71 -2.41
C PHE A 798 -5.70 26.51 -3.09
N GLY A 799 -6.82 26.72 -3.79
CA GLY A 799 -7.51 25.67 -4.54
C GLY A 799 -6.72 25.21 -5.77
N THR A 800 -6.91 23.95 -6.15
CA THR A 800 -6.24 23.32 -7.30
C THR A 800 -6.39 24.10 -8.60
N LYS A 801 -7.57 24.67 -8.86
CA LYS A 801 -7.84 25.46 -10.08
C LYS A 801 -6.91 26.68 -10.18
N THR A 802 -6.88 27.54 -9.15
CA THR A 802 -6.03 28.74 -9.12
C THR A 802 -4.55 28.37 -9.22
N TYR A 803 -4.14 27.29 -8.55
CA TYR A 803 -2.78 26.77 -8.61
C TYR A 803 -2.35 26.45 -10.05
N VAL A 804 -3.15 25.65 -10.75
CA VAL A 804 -2.87 25.23 -12.12
C VAL A 804 -2.85 26.42 -13.08
N GLU A 805 -3.88 27.28 -13.03
CA GLU A 805 -3.99 28.46 -13.90
C GLU A 805 -2.78 29.40 -13.77
N ARG A 806 -2.26 29.59 -12.55
CA ARG A 806 -1.06 30.41 -12.31
C ARG A 806 0.20 29.78 -12.87
N VAL A 807 0.39 28.47 -12.67
CA VAL A 807 1.56 27.75 -13.23
C VAL A 807 1.54 27.80 -14.75
N GLU A 808 0.40 27.51 -15.37
CA GLU A 808 0.23 27.56 -16.84
C GLU A 808 0.52 28.97 -17.39
N LYS A 809 0.02 30.02 -16.72
CA LYS A 809 0.28 31.40 -17.10
C LYS A 809 1.77 31.74 -17.06
N ILE A 810 2.47 31.33 -16.01
CA ILE A 810 3.92 31.59 -15.86
C ILE A 810 4.72 30.86 -16.95
N LEU A 811 4.37 29.61 -17.25
CA LEU A 811 4.97 28.85 -18.35
C LEU A 811 4.75 29.54 -19.69
N ALA A 812 3.53 30.01 -19.97
CA ALA A 812 3.20 30.72 -21.19
C ALA A 812 3.91 32.08 -21.31
N ASP A 813 3.95 32.87 -20.23
CA ASP A 813 4.67 34.14 -20.17
C ASP A 813 6.17 33.95 -20.42
N THR A 814 6.76 32.91 -19.82
CA THR A 814 8.18 32.59 -19.97
C THR A 814 8.50 32.14 -21.40
N ALA A 815 7.68 31.27 -21.99
CA ALA A 815 7.83 30.83 -23.38
C ALA A 815 7.70 32.01 -24.37
N ARG A 816 6.77 32.96 -24.12
CA ARG A 816 6.61 34.16 -24.94
C ARG A 816 7.79 35.12 -24.83
N ALA A 817 8.30 35.35 -23.62
CA ALA A 817 9.43 36.24 -23.40
C ALA A 817 10.71 35.74 -24.10
N ALA A 818 10.90 34.43 -24.21
CA ALA A 818 12.05 33.84 -24.90
C ALA A 818 11.98 33.90 -26.44
N LYS A 819 10.82 34.25 -27.02
CA LYS A 819 10.65 34.46 -28.47
C LYS A 819 10.91 35.91 -28.90
N LYS A 820 10.93 36.85 -27.96
CA LYS A 820 11.31 38.25 -28.17
C LYS A 820 12.80 38.39 -27.95
#